data_AF-A0A9P9KW54-F1
#
_entry.id   AF-A0A9P9KW54-F1
#
_cell.length_a   1.000
_cell.length_b   1.000
_cell.length_c   1.000
_cell.angle_alpha   90.00
_cell.angle_beta   90.00
_cell.angle_gamma   90.00
#
_symmetry.space_group_name_H-M   'P 1'
#
loop_
_entity.id
_entity.type
_entity.pdbx_description
1 polymer ?
#
loop_
_entity_poly.entity_id
_entity_poly.type
_entity_poly.pdbx_seq_one_letter_code
_entity_poly.pdbx_strand_id
1 'polypeptide(L)'
;MSRRKSKARPWNKNKRNVPGNIPVNSTTDTNSEWNTNAGWTQTTKANYQHVHEPLMEVTPICKPEYRGPYGPKESRERLESKGYHPLITSMTKEEVEASYGEKRKKSLDKPSYSKYIHGKKEQGFEGRYTSDKNLLIKATESSFESKDETTELIKEVFNGTHPQGLLIAQHLASLGIKQLEKLALTRPREWDTLSKGMAIWDFTTNKFHGEPSGHVFLCLFPKISQGAFSKSPAHEESREQEVLARENIIRMIRWIFAQCGPTELPAWHLEEKIKMQTEGPSPEVLRCLTTGTKPPPVVVNMTRSIQDISELRHMMGDHVDQPEHLDYYISKQVALKNMFGLLTNIFNRRTNIRVLHFQKTPLLDRRLVACILRACPHITTLGIYQCPLIHFGDVICLLDLIHEVNLDRGRQSLPLVEALDFYPLYHAGMPFKVPPSERLSKAEMDRGMEPETREFHGYGITWTYMPNEVLQRGVFAILLKAVLKARKMGIRLLMDKDAAFMRYLSDVPMLPGIIFQFLDGLYRYLDLKEAGSEDNTAMKRAKYDMILAVRTGLQSPYRNTFDPSDDVTRQVTSLFCRSCGYEMLDIFFCNQQMRLPAHRRTCAGCDFQACLDKQSDHLKHHELKLMGLFLETDWDPKGFNIDAPVHDDGQELLSLHTRETTRDPPPPRVHLPNGEFDQPSYQEQLVCEHKQNNDCLQGLPTLQGLLLQKNAEKEKAKNRALHIDACRALSIIMNLRDLELAEHENNHGVGGHFCEGQGWRPLSRGFRMKGVSHTFESATKAAEDLKMRADIAEGRRSEQEAAGFW
;
A
#
# COMPACT_ATOMS: atom_id res chain seq x y z
N MET A 1 -47.93 -22.20 19.81
CA MET A 1 -48.11 -23.47 19.07
C MET A 1 -48.81 -23.20 17.74
N SER A 2 -48.16 -23.63 16.65
CA SER A 2 -48.65 -23.93 15.29
C SER A 2 -49.60 -22.99 14.51
N ARG A 3 -49.07 -22.57 13.34
CA ARG A 3 -49.66 -22.65 11.97
C ARG A 3 -50.89 -21.72 11.70
N ARG A 4 -51.08 -21.03 10.56
CA ARG A 4 -50.80 -21.37 9.15
C ARG A 4 -51.16 -20.16 8.24
N LYS A 5 -50.35 -19.90 7.20
CA LYS A 5 -50.63 -19.43 5.80
C LYS A 5 -51.97 -18.73 5.42
N SER A 6 -51.84 -17.64 4.65
CA SER A 6 -52.48 -17.40 3.32
C SER A 6 -51.82 -16.17 2.65
N LYS A 7 -51.14 -16.28 1.50
CA LYS A 7 -51.61 -16.25 0.09
C LYS A 7 -52.29 -14.93 -0.38
N ALA A 8 -51.61 -14.35 -1.39
CA ALA A 8 -52.12 -13.69 -2.61
C ALA A 8 -52.33 -12.14 -2.66
N ARG A 9 -51.65 -11.56 -3.66
CA ARG A 9 -51.69 -10.23 -4.34
C ARG A 9 -53.10 -9.90 -4.93
N PRO A 10 -53.37 -8.81 -5.73
CA PRO A 10 -52.52 -7.76 -6.35
C PRO A 10 -53.13 -6.32 -6.48
N TRP A 11 -52.39 -5.43 -7.19
CA TRP A 11 -52.88 -4.33 -8.08
C TRP A 11 -53.40 -3.01 -7.44
N ASN A 12 -53.29 -1.80 -8.02
CA ASN A 12 -52.62 -1.25 -9.21
C ASN A 12 -52.67 0.32 -9.13
N LYS A 13 -51.65 0.98 -9.70
CA LYS A 13 -51.64 2.24 -10.51
C LYS A 13 -52.47 3.50 -10.16
N ASN A 14 -51.71 4.62 -10.22
CA ASN A 14 -51.94 5.88 -10.98
C ASN A 14 -52.25 7.21 -10.24
N LYS A 15 -51.26 8.12 -10.37
CA LYS A 15 -51.29 9.50 -10.91
C LYS A 15 -52.15 10.62 -10.28
N ARG A 16 -51.43 11.76 -10.13
CA ARG A 16 -51.80 13.18 -10.38
C ARG A 16 -52.61 13.95 -9.33
N ASN A 17 -51.97 14.92 -8.65
CA ASN A 17 -52.05 16.38 -8.92
C ASN A 17 -51.64 17.24 -7.71
N VAL A 18 -50.89 18.30 -8.00
CA VAL A 18 -50.60 19.53 -7.20
C VAL A 18 -51.85 20.44 -7.28
N PRO A 19 -52.29 21.25 -6.27
CA PRO A 19 -51.61 22.52 -5.91
C PRO A 19 -51.83 23.13 -4.48
N GLY A 20 -51.01 24.15 -4.14
CA GLY A 20 -51.52 25.37 -3.49
C GLY A 20 -51.02 25.77 -2.08
N ASN A 21 -50.00 26.63 -2.05
CA ASN A 21 -49.82 27.90 -1.28
C ASN A 21 -50.21 28.09 0.22
N ILE A 22 -49.16 28.48 0.98
CA ILE A 22 -48.93 29.56 1.99
C ILE A 22 -50.11 30.36 2.61
N PRO A 23 -50.02 30.74 3.91
CA PRO A 23 -49.57 32.10 4.34
C PRO A 23 -48.61 32.04 5.58
N VAL A 24 -47.55 32.83 5.80
CA VAL A 24 -47.25 34.29 5.92
C VAL A 24 -47.81 35.01 7.16
N ASN A 25 -46.87 35.34 8.07
CA ASN A 25 -46.75 36.43 9.06
C ASN A 25 -47.48 36.41 10.42
N SER A 26 -46.66 36.49 11.49
CA SER A 26 -46.80 37.53 12.53
C SER A 26 -45.45 37.79 13.23
N THR A 27 -45.02 39.03 13.18
CA THR A 27 -43.89 39.67 13.87
C THR A 27 -44.27 40.12 15.28
N THR A 28 -43.32 40.12 16.22
CA THR A 28 -43.21 41.13 17.29
C THR A 28 -41.78 41.19 17.83
N ASP A 29 -41.25 42.41 17.86
CA ASP A 29 -39.92 42.87 18.28
C ASP A 29 -39.81 43.17 19.79
N THR A 30 -38.56 43.54 20.18
CA THR A 30 -38.09 44.44 21.27
C THR A 30 -37.28 43.74 22.38
N ASN A 31 -36.12 44.21 22.88
CA ASN A 31 -35.20 45.32 22.56
C ASN A 31 -33.91 45.23 23.44
N SER A 32 -32.91 46.06 23.11
CA SER A 32 -31.65 46.47 23.82
C SER A 32 -30.37 45.66 23.47
N GLU A 33 -29.51 46.07 22.52
CA GLU A 33 -28.61 47.25 22.37
C GLU A 33 -27.56 47.33 23.50
N TRP A 34 -26.22 47.38 23.31
CA TRP A 34 -25.33 48.14 22.40
C TRP A 34 -24.09 47.27 22.00
N ASN A 35 -23.67 47.06 20.73
CA ASN A 35 -22.94 47.91 19.75
C ASN A 35 -21.57 48.47 20.26
N THR A 36 -20.43 48.41 19.57
CA THR A 36 -20.10 48.45 18.12
C THR A 36 -18.62 48.14 17.80
N ASN A 37 -18.37 47.68 16.56
CA ASN A 37 -17.21 47.90 15.66
C ASN A 37 -16.31 46.70 15.29
N ALA A 38 -16.73 45.95 14.26
CA ALA A 38 -15.96 45.79 13.01
C ALA A 38 -16.88 45.14 11.96
N GLY A 39 -17.25 45.93 10.94
CA GLY A 39 -18.26 45.56 9.95
C GLY A 39 -17.81 44.43 9.03
N TRP A 40 -18.67 43.41 8.93
CA TRP A 40 -18.80 42.55 7.77
C TRP A 40 -20.29 42.42 7.47
N THR A 41 -20.71 43.08 6.40
CA THR A 41 -22.06 42.99 5.84
C THR A 41 -22.33 41.59 5.30
N GLN A 42 -23.55 41.16 5.59
CA GLN A 42 -24.26 39.96 5.19
C GLN A 42 -24.16 39.60 3.69
N THR A 43 -23.96 38.29 3.46
CA THR A 43 -24.62 37.44 2.46
C THR A 43 -24.97 38.05 1.10
N THR A 44 -24.09 37.84 0.14
CA THR A 44 -24.49 37.48 -1.22
C THR A 44 -24.31 35.98 -1.42
N LYS A 45 -25.35 35.32 -1.94
CA LYS A 45 -25.31 33.94 -2.44
C LYS A 45 -23.99 33.71 -3.19
N ALA A 46 -23.12 32.88 -2.63
CA ALA A 46 -21.90 32.49 -3.30
C ALA A 46 -22.27 31.50 -4.41
N ASN A 47 -22.60 32.04 -5.58
CA ASN A 47 -22.25 31.41 -6.84
C ASN A 47 -20.72 31.26 -6.83
N TYR A 48 -20.20 30.16 -6.30
CA TYR A 48 -18.88 29.70 -6.68
C TYR A 48 -19.00 29.23 -8.13
N GLN A 49 -18.92 30.19 -9.06
CA GLN A 49 -18.34 29.91 -10.35
C GLN A 49 -16.98 29.31 -10.04
N HIS A 50 -16.88 27.99 -10.19
CA HIS A 50 -15.62 27.31 -10.34
C HIS A 50 -14.87 28.06 -11.44
N VAL A 51 -13.89 28.86 -11.04
CA VAL A 51 -12.84 29.27 -11.97
C VAL A 51 -12.06 27.99 -12.22
N HIS A 52 -12.60 27.14 -13.10
CA HIS A 52 -11.79 26.24 -13.90
C HIS A 52 -10.91 27.17 -14.75
N GLU A 53 -9.74 27.55 -14.22
CA GLU A 53 -8.66 27.92 -15.12
C GLU A 53 -8.46 26.71 -16.04
N PRO A 54 -8.54 26.89 -17.37
CA PRO A 54 -8.17 25.81 -18.28
C PRO A 54 -6.73 25.45 -17.98
N LEU A 55 -6.50 24.21 -17.55
CA LEU A 55 -5.17 23.66 -17.32
C LEU A 55 -4.45 23.55 -18.66
N MET A 56 -3.77 24.64 -19.04
CA MET A 56 -2.84 24.76 -20.17
C MET A 56 -3.41 24.50 -21.57
N GLU A 57 -2.76 25.05 -22.60
CA GLU A 57 -3.02 24.67 -23.99
C GLU A 57 -2.89 23.14 -24.11
N VAL A 58 -3.97 22.49 -24.58
CA VAL A 58 -3.99 21.07 -24.95
C VAL A 58 -2.80 20.83 -25.85
N THR A 59 -1.73 20.18 -25.37
CA THR A 59 -0.55 19.90 -26.18
C THR A 59 -0.89 18.68 -27.04
N PRO A 60 -1.25 18.86 -28.32
CA PRO A 60 -1.75 17.75 -29.11
C PRO A 60 -0.59 16.77 -29.37
N ILE A 61 -0.91 15.48 -29.41
CA ILE A 61 0.07 14.39 -29.58
C ILE A 61 0.89 14.57 -30.87
N CYS A 62 0.34 15.18 -31.92
CA CYS A 62 1.02 15.58 -33.17
C CYS A 62 0.34 16.83 -33.78
N LYS A 63 0.96 17.42 -34.82
CA LYS A 63 0.23 18.32 -35.73
C LYS A 63 -0.90 17.52 -36.44
N PRO A 64 -2.08 18.11 -36.72
CA PRO A 64 -3.23 17.43 -37.33
C PRO A 64 -2.95 16.73 -38.67
N GLU A 65 -1.84 17.09 -39.32
CA GLU A 65 -1.48 16.70 -40.68
C GLU A 65 -0.85 15.29 -40.79
N TYR A 66 -0.40 14.68 -39.67
CA TYR A 66 0.27 13.37 -39.70
C TYR A 66 -0.73 12.21 -39.53
N ARG A 67 -1.17 11.62 -40.64
CA ARG A 67 -2.06 10.43 -40.72
C ARG A 67 -1.30 9.11 -40.98
N GLY A 68 -0.02 9.03 -40.61
CA GLY A 68 0.77 7.80 -40.73
C GLY A 68 0.43 6.74 -39.66
N PRO A 69 0.90 5.48 -39.85
CA PRO A 69 0.78 4.43 -38.85
C PRO A 69 1.42 4.86 -37.53
N TYR A 70 0.88 4.42 -36.38
CA TYR A 70 1.40 4.82 -35.07
C TYR A 70 1.67 3.61 -34.17
N GLY A 71 2.91 3.14 -34.14
CA GLY A 71 3.36 1.99 -33.38
C GLY A 71 4.37 2.35 -32.29
N PRO A 72 5.15 1.35 -31.82
CA PRO A 72 6.15 1.57 -30.77
C PRO A 72 7.24 2.58 -31.18
N LYS A 73 7.57 2.66 -32.47
CA LYS A 73 8.56 3.62 -33.00
C LYS A 73 8.04 5.05 -32.89
N GLU A 74 6.83 5.30 -33.35
CA GLU A 74 6.21 6.63 -33.36
C GLU A 74 5.86 7.10 -31.94
N SER A 75 5.45 6.18 -31.04
CA SER A 75 5.29 6.44 -29.62
C SER A 75 6.61 6.89 -28.97
N ARG A 76 7.70 6.20 -29.31
CA ARG A 76 9.05 6.54 -28.85
C ARG A 76 9.52 7.90 -29.37
N GLU A 77 9.42 8.15 -30.67
CA GLU A 77 9.82 9.42 -31.30
C GLU A 77 9.00 10.59 -30.74
N ARG A 78 7.72 10.37 -30.43
CA ARG A 78 6.89 11.36 -29.72
C ARG A 78 7.44 11.67 -28.34
N LEU A 79 7.78 10.65 -27.53
CA LEU A 79 8.33 10.87 -26.19
C LEU A 79 9.67 11.60 -26.25
N GLU A 80 10.53 11.28 -27.23
CA GLU A 80 11.82 11.95 -27.44
C GLU A 80 11.65 13.42 -27.87
N SER A 81 10.65 13.72 -28.70
CA SER A 81 10.42 15.09 -29.21
C SER A 81 9.58 15.99 -28.29
N LYS A 82 8.61 15.43 -27.56
CA LYS A 82 7.63 16.19 -26.76
C LYS A 82 7.75 15.98 -25.25
N GLY A 83 8.52 14.99 -24.81
CA GLY A 83 8.59 14.59 -23.42
C GLY A 83 7.29 13.96 -22.89
N TYR A 84 7.30 13.67 -21.60
CA TYR A 84 6.13 13.22 -20.85
C TYR A 84 5.17 14.38 -20.56
N HIS A 85 3.93 14.05 -20.20
CA HIS A 85 2.94 15.02 -19.77
C HIS A 85 3.44 15.83 -18.57
N PRO A 86 3.27 17.17 -18.55
CA PRO A 86 3.83 18.03 -17.50
C PRO A 86 3.38 17.68 -16.07
N LEU A 87 2.18 17.12 -15.92
CA LEU A 87 1.65 16.68 -14.63
C LEU A 87 2.32 15.41 -14.08
N ILE A 88 3.06 14.67 -14.91
CA ILE A 88 3.65 13.38 -14.53
C ILE A 88 5.08 13.56 -14.05
N THR A 89 5.91 14.16 -14.90
CA THR A 89 7.32 14.37 -14.62
C THR A 89 7.88 15.45 -15.54
N SER A 90 8.86 16.22 -15.04
CA SER A 90 9.69 17.08 -15.89
C SER A 90 10.93 16.39 -16.42
N MET A 91 11.16 15.14 -16.02
CA MET A 91 12.34 14.39 -16.47
C MET A 91 12.22 14.08 -17.96
N THR A 92 13.32 14.18 -18.69
CA THR A 92 13.38 13.64 -20.06
C THR A 92 13.35 12.12 -20.05
N LYS A 93 13.13 11.51 -21.22
CA LYS A 93 13.18 10.05 -21.35
C LYS A 93 14.54 9.49 -20.91
N GLU A 94 15.62 10.14 -21.32
CA GLU A 94 17.00 9.76 -21.01
C GLU A 94 17.27 9.85 -19.50
N GLU A 95 16.75 10.89 -18.84
CA GLU A 95 16.87 11.03 -17.38
C GLU A 95 16.11 9.93 -16.64
N VAL A 96 14.93 9.53 -17.13
CA VAL A 96 14.16 8.42 -16.58
C VAL A 96 14.91 7.09 -16.74
N GLU A 97 15.48 6.84 -17.92
CA GLU A 97 16.29 5.64 -18.20
C GLU A 97 17.57 5.62 -17.35
N ALA A 98 18.25 6.75 -17.20
CA ALA A 98 19.43 6.89 -16.36
C ALA A 98 19.12 6.65 -14.88
N SER A 99 18.03 7.24 -14.37
CA SER A 99 17.57 7.02 -12.99
C SER A 99 17.23 5.56 -12.72
N TYR A 100 16.57 4.90 -13.68
CA TYR A 100 16.33 3.46 -13.60
C TYR A 100 17.63 2.66 -13.60
N GLY A 101 18.59 3.00 -14.47
CA GLY A 101 19.90 2.33 -14.55
C GLY A 101 20.64 2.37 -13.21
N GLU A 102 20.62 3.51 -12.53
CA GLU A 102 21.20 3.67 -11.19
C GLU A 102 20.49 2.79 -10.13
N LYS A 103 19.16 2.80 -10.11
CA LYS A 103 18.35 1.99 -9.17
C LYS A 103 18.55 0.49 -9.40
N ARG A 104 18.58 0.07 -10.68
CA ARG A 104 18.84 -1.30 -11.09
C ARG A 104 20.24 -1.73 -10.65
N LYS A 105 21.26 -0.91 -10.88
CA LYS A 105 22.64 -1.19 -10.43
C LYS A 105 22.70 -1.38 -8.91
N LYS A 106 22.09 -0.47 -8.14
CA LYS A 106 22.00 -0.57 -6.67
C LYS A 106 21.24 -1.82 -6.21
N SER A 107 20.24 -2.27 -6.95
CA SER A 107 19.48 -3.47 -6.62
C SER A 107 20.23 -4.76 -6.96
N LEU A 108 21.03 -4.76 -8.03
CA LEU A 108 21.86 -5.90 -8.47
C LEU A 108 23.13 -6.07 -7.62
N ASP A 109 23.69 -4.97 -7.10
CA ASP A 109 24.88 -4.96 -6.26
C ASP A 109 24.56 -5.38 -4.82
N LYS A 110 24.13 -6.64 -4.68
CA LYS A 110 23.85 -7.28 -3.40
C LYS A 110 25.02 -8.20 -3.00
N PRO A 111 25.41 -8.23 -1.71
CA PRO A 111 26.48 -9.10 -1.23
C PRO A 111 26.02 -10.56 -1.18
N SER A 112 26.95 -11.51 -1.03
CA SER A 112 26.58 -12.86 -0.60
C SER A 112 26.04 -12.82 0.83
N TYR A 113 25.24 -13.83 1.21
CA TYR A 113 24.74 -13.94 2.58
C TYR A 113 25.84 -13.87 3.65
N SER A 114 26.95 -14.58 3.45
CA SER A 114 28.12 -14.54 4.36
C SER A 114 28.73 -13.14 4.49
N LYS A 115 28.85 -12.41 3.38
CA LYS A 115 29.35 -11.03 3.38
C LYS A 115 28.36 -10.06 4.01
N TYR A 116 27.05 -10.32 3.92
CA TYR A 116 26.02 -9.51 4.56
C TYR A 116 26.10 -9.61 6.09
N ILE A 117 26.12 -10.81 6.65
CA ILE A 117 26.17 -11.05 8.11
C ILE A 117 27.44 -10.44 8.74
N HIS A 118 28.57 -10.48 8.03
CA HIS A 118 29.83 -9.91 8.51
C HIS A 118 30.09 -8.47 8.02
N GLY A 119 29.23 -7.95 7.15
CA GLY A 119 29.40 -6.69 6.45
C GLY A 119 28.74 -5.53 7.21
N LYS A 120 29.44 -4.40 7.30
CA LYS A 120 28.97 -3.22 8.04
C LYS A 120 27.99 -2.31 7.28
N LYS A 121 27.29 -2.78 6.23
CA LYS A 121 26.47 -1.89 5.39
C LYS A 121 25.18 -2.52 4.88
N GLU A 122 24.11 -1.74 4.98
CA GLU A 122 22.89 -1.87 4.17
C GLU A 122 23.26 -1.79 2.68
N GLN A 123 22.81 -2.77 1.89
CA GLN A 123 23.04 -2.81 0.44
C GLN A 123 21.73 -3.16 -0.27
N GLY A 124 21.42 -2.41 -1.34
CA GLY A 124 20.13 -2.45 -2.03
C GLY A 124 19.47 -1.07 -2.09
N PHE A 125 18.59 -0.88 -3.08
CA PHE A 125 17.77 0.32 -3.15
C PHE A 125 16.52 0.14 -2.25
N GLU A 126 16.39 0.97 -1.22
CA GLU A 126 15.33 0.86 -0.20
C GLU A 126 14.09 1.73 -0.46
N GLY A 127 14.07 2.50 -1.55
CA GLY A 127 12.98 3.44 -1.83
C GLY A 127 12.71 4.39 -0.66
N ARG A 128 13.62 5.34 -0.41
CA ARG A 128 13.49 6.29 0.71
C ARG A 128 12.90 7.61 0.20
N TYR A 129 11.69 7.92 0.67
CA TYR A 129 11.06 9.21 0.39
C TYR A 129 11.54 10.31 1.35
N THR A 130 11.49 10.02 2.66
CA THR A 130 11.88 10.96 3.72
C THR A 130 12.74 10.32 4.79
N SER A 131 13.57 11.15 5.44
CA SER A 131 14.30 10.82 6.65
C SER A 131 13.58 11.37 7.88
N ASP A 132 13.01 10.44 8.65
CA ASP A 132 12.46 10.64 10.00
C ASP A 132 13.46 11.31 10.97
N LYS A 133 14.75 10.98 10.87
CA LYS A 133 15.80 11.57 11.72
C LYS A 133 15.86 13.09 11.64
N ASN A 134 15.69 13.64 10.45
CA ASN A 134 15.74 15.10 10.25
C ASN A 134 14.57 15.79 10.97
N LEU A 135 13.41 15.13 11.01
CA LEU A 135 12.22 15.64 11.67
C LEU A 135 12.28 15.51 13.20
N LEU A 136 13.18 14.66 13.71
CA LEU A 136 13.46 14.47 15.14
C LEU A 136 14.77 15.13 15.60
N ILE A 137 15.36 16.03 14.80
CA ILE A 137 16.63 16.71 15.16
C ILE A 137 16.50 17.31 16.57
N LYS A 138 17.44 16.92 17.44
CA LYS A 138 17.53 17.37 18.83
C LYS A 138 17.66 18.89 18.91
N ALA A 139 16.83 19.50 19.76
CA ALA A 139 16.99 20.86 20.28
C ALA A 139 18.24 21.05 21.19
N THR A 140 19.07 20.02 21.42
CA THR A 140 20.01 19.98 22.55
C THR A 140 21.47 19.62 22.24
N GLU A 141 21.88 19.46 20.97
CA GLU A 141 23.30 19.17 20.65
C GLU A 141 24.02 20.26 19.85
N SER A 142 23.38 21.40 19.65
CA SER A 142 24.06 22.58 19.16
C SER A 142 23.71 23.75 20.05
N SER A 143 24.58 24.01 21.03
CA SER A 143 24.97 25.36 21.35
C SER A 143 25.42 26.03 20.04
N PHE A 144 24.45 26.45 19.24
CA PHE A 144 24.64 27.28 18.07
C PHE A 144 24.99 28.69 18.56
N GLU A 145 26.10 28.80 19.29
CA GLU A 145 26.74 30.05 19.71
C GLU A 145 27.42 30.77 18.53
N SER A 146 26.95 30.54 17.30
CA SER A 146 27.29 31.45 16.21
C SER A 146 26.34 32.64 16.27
N LYS A 147 26.89 33.77 16.71
CA LYS A 147 26.34 35.11 16.45
C LYS A 147 26.22 35.24 14.93
N ASP A 148 25.04 34.96 14.39
CA ASP A 148 24.73 35.22 13.00
C ASP A 148 23.29 35.71 12.85
N GLU A 149 23.15 36.67 11.95
CA GLU A 149 22.13 37.70 11.83
C GLU A 149 20.78 37.17 11.30
N THR A 150 20.19 36.17 11.95
CA THR A 150 18.76 35.93 11.71
C THR A 150 17.99 37.09 12.33
N THR A 151 17.43 37.96 11.50
CA THR A 151 16.56 39.05 11.93
C THR A 151 15.53 38.53 12.92
N GLU A 152 15.38 39.22 14.06
CA GLU A 152 14.42 38.89 15.14
C GLU A 152 13.03 38.55 14.58
N LEU A 153 12.61 39.28 13.53
CA LEU A 153 11.36 39.09 12.82
C LEU A 153 11.15 37.66 12.29
N ILE A 154 12.18 37.03 11.73
CA ILE A 154 12.09 35.67 11.18
C ILE A 154 11.92 34.65 12.31
N LYS A 155 12.60 34.87 13.44
CA LYS A 155 12.48 34.01 14.62
C LYS A 155 11.07 34.08 15.21
N GLU A 156 10.47 35.26 15.22
CA GLU A 156 9.11 35.47 15.70
C GLU A 156 8.06 34.81 14.78
N VAL A 157 8.23 34.95 13.45
CA VAL A 157 7.33 34.34 12.46
C VAL A 157 7.35 32.80 12.51
N PHE A 158 8.53 32.19 12.67
CA PHE A 158 8.69 30.73 12.77
C PHE A 158 8.52 30.18 14.19
N ASN A 159 8.11 31.01 15.15
CA ASN A 159 7.86 30.53 16.50
C ASN A 159 6.56 29.72 16.54
N GLY A 160 6.68 28.39 16.63
CA GLY A 160 5.56 27.45 16.68
C GLY A 160 4.63 27.63 17.89
N THR A 161 5.04 28.40 18.90
CA THR A 161 4.16 28.75 20.03
C THR A 161 3.23 29.94 19.74
N HIS A 162 3.49 30.70 18.66
CA HIS A 162 2.67 31.84 18.22
C HIS A 162 1.67 31.43 17.13
N PRO A 163 0.52 32.13 17.02
CA PRO A 163 -0.49 31.84 15.99
C PRO A 163 0.05 31.78 14.56
N GLN A 164 0.97 32.66 14.19
CA GLN A 164 1.59 32.70 12.85
C GLN A 164 2.42 31.45 12.59
N GLY A 165 3.26 31.05 13.55
CA GLY A 165 4.06 29.82 13.45
C GLY A 165 3.18 28.57 13.37
N LEU A 166 2.07 28.52 14.12
CA LEU A 166 1.09 27.43 14.02
C LEU A 166 0.47 27.33 12.62
N LEU A 167 0.13 28.46 12.00
CA LEU A 167 -0.40 28.50 10.63
C LEU A 167 0.65 28.09 9.60
N ILE A 168 1.90 28.53 9.75
CA ILE A 168 3.02 28.14 8.88
C ILE A 168 3.29 26.64 8.99
N ALA A 169 3.32 26.11 10.22
CA ALA A 169 3.48 24.68 10.49
C ALA A 169 2.37 23.87 9.82
N GLN A 170 1.11 24.30 9.98
CA GLN A 170 -0.03 23.67 9.32
C GLN A 170 0.09 23.72 7.80
N HIS A 171 0.41 24.90 7.24
CA HIS A 171 0.53 25.08 5.80
C HIS A 171 1.64 24.22 5.21
N LEU A 172 2.86 24.28 5.75
CA LEU A 172 3.98 23.46 5.29
C LEU A 172 3.69 21.97 5.40
N ALA A 173 3.07 21.52 6.50
CA ALA A 173 2.68 20.13 6.66
C ALA A 173 1.62 19.71 5.63
N SER A 174 0.67 20.61 5.31
CA SER A 174 -0.39 20.36 4.31
C SER A 174 0.13 20.28 2.86
N LEU A 175 1.37 20.71 2.61
CA LEU A 175 2.06 20.55 1.33
C LEU A 175 2.83 19.22 1.22
N GLY A 176 2.77 18.39 2.27
CA GLY A 176 3.42 17.08 2.34
C GLY A 176 4.66 17.03 3.23
N ILE A 177 4.98 15.85 3.74
CA ILE A 177 6.04 15.67 4.76
C ILE A 177 7.43 16.05 4.23
N LYS A 178 7.65 15.97 2.91
CA LYS A 178 8.94 16.30 2.29
C LYS A 178 9.31 17.77 2.46
N GLN A 179 8.33 18.67 2.50
CA GLN A 179 8.57 20.09 2.73
C GLN A 179 9.04 20.37 4.15
N LEU A 180 8.47 19.67 5.14
CA LEU A 180 8.93 19.72 6.53
C LEU A 180 10.37 19.21 6.64
N GLU A 181 10.68 18.09 5.98
CA GLU A 181 12.03 17.53 5.99
C GLU A 181 13.05 18.48 5.34
N LYS A 182 12.68 19.09 4.21
CA LYS A 182 13.52 20.09 3.53
C LYS A 182 13.79 21.28 4.44
N LEU A 183 12.79 21.77 5.17
CA LEU A 183 12.97 22.84 6.16
C LEU A 183 13.92 22.39 7.29
N ALA A 184 13.69 21.21 7.86
CA ALA A 184 14.54 20.65 8.92
C ALA A 184 16.00 20.51 8.50
N LEU A 185 16.25 20.11 7.25
CA LEU A 185 17.58 19.97 6.67
C LEU A 185 18.26 21.32 6.37
N THR A 186 17.53 22.26 5.77
CA THR A 186 18.11 23.52 5.26
C THR A 186 18.16 24.61 6.32
N ARG A 187 17.24 24.59 7.28
CA ARG A 187 17.02 25.62 8.30
C ARG A 187 16.69 24.98 9.66
N PRO A 188 17.65 24.27 10.28
CA PRO A 188 17.40 23.47 11.48
C PRO A 188 16.98 24.32 12.70
N ARG A 189 17.43 25.58 12.82
CA ARG A 189 17.03 26.47 13.92
C ARG A 189 15.57 26.88 13.82
N GLU A 190 15.12 27.26 12.63
CA GLU A 190 13.74 27.61 12.34
C GLU A 190 12.81 26.40 12.43
N TRP A 191 13.30 25.22 12.04
CA TRP A 191 12.59 23.97 12.28
C TRP A 191 12.42 23.69 13.78
N ASP A 192 13.45 23.86 14.60
CA ASP A 192 13.35 23.68 16.06
C ASP A 192 12.29 24.61 16.67
N THR A 193 12.27 25.89 16.30
CA THR A 193 11.25 26.83 16.79
C THR A 193 9.85 26.49 16.29
N LEU A 194 9.72 26.08 15.03
CA LEU A 194 8.43 25.79 14.41
C LEU A 194 7.83 24.48 14.94
N SER A 195 8.67 23.45 15.11
CA SER A 195 8.27 22.10 15.53
C SER A 195 7.69 22.05 16.94
N LYS A 196 8.04 23.01 17.82
CA LYS A 196 7.38 23.22 19.13
C LYS A 196 5.87 23.49 19.01
N GLY A 197 5.44 23.98 17.84
CA GLY A 197 4.05 24.20 17.46
C GLY A 197 3.29 22.96 16.99
N MET A 198 3.93 21.79 17.00
CA MET A 198 3.41 20.55 16.40
C MET A 198 3.33 19.43 17.44
N ALA A 199 2.41 18.49 17.23
CA ALA A 199 2.36 17.25 17.98
C ALA A 199 3.20 16.18 17.27
N ILE A 200 4.53 16.21 17.48
CA ILE A 200 5.45 15.22 16.91
C ILE A 200 5.60 14.05 17.89
N TRP A 201 5.01 12.92 17.55
CA TRP A 201 5.02 11.70 18.34
C TRP A 201 6.16 10.77 17.89
N ASP A 202 7.06 10.46 18.82
CA ASP A 202 8.09 9.44 18.62
C ASP A 202 7.57 8.08 19.08
N PHE A 203 7.38 7.19 18.11
CA PHE A 203 6.84 5.85 18.34
C PHE A 203 7.81 4.97 19.13
N THR A 204 9.13 5.22 19.08
CA THR A 204 10.12 4.42 19.81
C THR A 204 10.10 4.72 21.32
N THR A 205 9.95 5.99 21.68
CA THR A 205 9.91 6.45 23.08
C THR A 205 8.49 6.55 23.65
N ASN A 206 7.46 6.39 22.80
CA ASN A 206 6.04 6.47 23.17
C ASN A 206 5.68 7.83 23.80
N LYS A 207 6.32 8.91 23.31
CA LYS A 207 6.23 10.27 23.86
C LYS A 207 6.21 11.30 22.74
N PHE A 208 5.72 12.50 23.06
CA PHE A 208 5.86 13.65 22.18
C PHE A 208 7.27 14.25 22.28
N HIS A 209 7.76 14.75 21.16
CA HIS A 209 8.92 15.62 21.09
C HIS A 209 8.51 17.03 21.56
N GLY A 210 8.53 17.23 22.87
CA GLY A 210 8.09 18.47 23.52
C GLY A 210 6.59 18.48 23.87
N GLU A 211 6.09 19.63 24.32
CA GLU A 211 4.67 19.79 24.61
C GLU A 211 3.86 19.87 23.32
N PRO A 212 2.88 18.96 23.10
CA PRO A 212 2.17 18.90 21.85
C PRO A 212 1.18 20.06 21.70
N SER A 213 1.42 20.95 20.73
CA SER A 213 0.54 22.08 20.42
C SER A 213 0.08 22.06 18.96
N GLY A 214 -0.78 23.01 18.58
CA GLY A 214 -1.19 23.21 17.18
C GLY A 214 -2.07 22.14 16.54
N HIS A 215 -2.13 22.22 15.20
CA HIS A 215 -3.03 21.45 14.33
C HIS A 215 -2.35 20.32 13.57
N VAL A 216 -1.03 20.16 13.70
CA VAL A 216 -0.26 19.14 12.99
C VAL A 216 0.08 18.00 13.95
N PHE A 217 -0.19 16.77 13.52
CA PHE A 217 0.19 15.55 14.21
C PHE A 217 1.09 14.71 13.31
N LEU A 218 2.34 14.48 13.74
CA LEU A 218 3.31 13.65 13.03
C LEU A 218 3.61 12.43 13.89
N CYS A 219 3.42 11.22 13.38
CA CYS A 219 3.85 9.99 14.04
C CYS A 219 5.08 9.44 13.32
N LEU A 220 6.21 9.39 14.02
CA LEU A 220 7.51 9.03 13.46
C LEU A 220 8.05 7.78 14.15
N PHE A 221 8.51 6.80 13.38
CA PHE A 221 9.29 5.67 13.87
C PHE A 221 10.72 5.77 13.30
N PRO A 222 11.65 6.44 13.99
CA PRO A 222 12.97 6.72 13.44
C PRO A 222 13.80 5.47 13.22
N LYS A 223 14.48 5.44 12.06
CA LYS A 223 15.47 4.39 11.75
C LYS A 223 16.73 4.55 12.62
N ILE A 224 16.79 3.93 13.79
CA ILE A 224 17.96 3.96 14.69
C ILE A 224 18.66 2.61 14.70
N SER A 225 20.00 2.60 14.75
CA SER A 225 20.72 1.33 14.93
C SER A 225 20.53 0.83 16.36
N GLN A 226 20.61 -0.49 16.55
CA GLN A 226 20.54 -1.11 17.86
C GLN A 226 21.59 -0.53 18.82
N GLY A 227 22.82 -0.30 18.36
CA GLY A 227 23.87 0.30 19.18
C GLY A 227 23.56 1.73 19.62
N ALA A 228 22.92 2.53 18.75
CA ALA A 228 22.49 3.88 19.09
C ALA A 228 21.31 3.86 20.08
N PHE A 229 20.34 2.97 19.88
CA PHE A 229 19.23 2.74 20.80
C PHE A 229 19.71 2.32 22.19
N SER A 230 20.65 1.38 22.26
CA SER A 230 21.24 0.89 23.51
C SER A 230 21.94 1.98 24.32
N LYS A 231 22.58 2.96 23.66
CA LYS A 231 23.39 3.99 24.30
C LYS A 231 22.65 5.30 24.58
N SER A 232 21.47 5.51 23.98
CA SER A 232 20.76 6.80 24.02
C SER A 232 19.96 7.01 25.32
N PRO A 233 20.22 8.05 26.13
CA PRO A 233 19.46 8.30 27.37
C PRO A 233 17.94 8.46 27.13
N ALA A 234 17.54 9.04 26.00
CA ALA A 234 16.13 9.25 25.66
C ALA A 234 15.30 7.95 25.56
N HIS A 235 15.97 6.79 25.38
CA HIS A 235 15.33 5.49 25.19
C HIS A 235 15.40 4.59 26.43
N GLU A 236 15.75 5.13 27.61
CA GLU A 236 15.90 4.34 28.84
C GLU A 236 14.63 3.54 29.19
N GLU A 237 13.49 4.21 29.26
CA GLU A 237 12.21 3.54 29.53
C GLU A 237 11.91 2.47 28.45
N SER A 238 12.13 2.77 27.17
CA SER A 238 11.91 1.80 26.09
C SER A 238 12.81 0.58 26.23
N ARG A 239 14.08 0.74 26.65
CA ARG A 239 14.98 -0.37 26.93
C ARG A 239 14.49 -1.23 28.08
N GLU A 240 14.00 -0.63 29.16
CA GLU A 240 13.42 -1.39 30.27
C GLU A 240 12.21 -2.22 29.81
N GLN A 241 11.37 -1.67 28.93
CA GLN A 241 10.25 -2.41 28.36
C GLN A 241 10.70 -3.57 27.46
N GLU A 242 11.76 -3.40 26.67
CA GLU A 242 12.33 -4.49 25.85
C GLU A 242 12.97 -5.58 26.72
N VAL A 243 13.64 -5.21 27.82
CA VAL A 243 14.14 -6.17 28.81
C VAL A 243 12.98 -6.95 29.42
N LEU A 244 11.90 -6.28 29.81
CA LEU A 244 10.71 -6.95 30.33
C LEU A 244 10.06 -7.88 29.30
N ALA A 245 9.99 -7.47 28.03
CA ALA A 245 9.48 -8.29 26.95
C ALA A 245 10.31 -9.58 26.80
N ARG A 246 11.64 -9.48 26.91
CA ARG A 246 12.56 -10.64 26.91
C ARG A 246 12.33 -11.55 28.12
N GLU A 247 12.19 -10.99 29.31
CA GLU A 247 11.89 -11.76 30.53
C GLU A 247 10.56 -12.53 30.43
N ASN A 248 9.54 -11.91 29.82
CA ASN A 248 8.26 -12.58 29.61
C ASN A 248 8.39 -13.81 28.70
N ILE A 249 9.19 -13.70 27.62
CA ILE A 249 9.49 -14.82 26.73
C ILE A 249 10.20 -15.94 27.49
N ILE A 250 11.27 -15.61 28.22
CA ILE A 250 12.05 -16.58 29.01
C ILE A 250 11.17 -17.27 30.06
N ARG A 251 10.32 -16.52 30.75
CA ARG A 251 9.38 -17.05 31.75
C ARG A 251 8.39 -18.03 31.13
N MET A 252 7.84 -17.70 29.97
CA MET A 252 6.92 -18.59 29.25
C MET A 252 7.62 -19.87 28.81
N ILE A 253 8.82 -19.77 28.22
CA ILE A 253 9.60 -20.94 27.79
C ILE A 253 9.92 -21.85 28.98
N ARG A 254 10.41 -21.28 30.09
CA ARG A 254 10.68 -22.03 31.34
C ARG A 254 9.45 -22.72 31.88
N TRP A 255 8.30 -22.03 31.86
CA TRP A 255 7.04 -22.61 32.31
C TRP A 255 6.60 -23.78 31.42
N ILE A 256 6.64 -23.63 30.09
CA ILE A 256 6.33 -24.73 29.16
C ILE A 256 7.27 -25.92 29.39
N PHE A 257 8.57 -25.64 29.53
CA PHE A 257 9.58 -26.67 29.75
C PHE A 257 9.36 -27.42 31.07
N ALA A 258 9.03 -26.71 32.15
CA ALA A 258 8.70 -27.31 33.44
C ALA A 258 7.43 -28.18 33.41
N GLN A 259 6.47 -27.86 32.53
CA GLN A 259 5.24 -28.62 32.39
C GLN A 259 5.38 -29.85 31.48
N CYS A 260 6.11 -29.71 30.37
CA CYS A 260 6.13 -30.70 29.29
C CYS A 260 7.44 -31.48 29.15
N GLY A 261 8.52 -31.01 29.77
CA GLY A 261 9.88 -31.52 29.56
C GLY A 261 10.40 -31.34 28.12
N PRO A 262 11.68 -31.67 27.89
CA PRO A 262 12.22 -31.76 26.54
C PRO A 262 11.63 -32.97 25.80
N THR A 263 11.62 -32.92 24.47
CA THR A 263 11.37 -34.10 23.62
C THR A 263 12.68 -34.70 23.12
N GLU A 264 12.73 -36.03 23.01
CA GLU A 264 13.89 -36.73 22.42
C GLU A 264 14.07 -36.36 20.95
N LEU A 265 12.95 -36.28 20.21
CA LEU A 265 12.91 -35.82 18.83
C LEU A 265 12.13 -34.50 18.76
N PRO A 266 12.52 -33.55 17.90
CA PRO A 266 11.78 -32.33 17.78
C PRO A 266 10.36 -32.57 17.22
N ALA A 267 9.38 -31.75 17.62
CA ALA A 267 7.97 -32.00 17.30
C ALA A 267 7.59 -31.91 15.79
N TRP A 268 8.50 -31.48 14.91
CA TRP A 268 8.32 -31.53 13.45
C TRP A 268 8.98 -32.76 12.81
N HIS A 269 9.72 -33.57 13.59
CA HIS A 269 10.18 -34.88 13.14
C HIS A 269 8.97 -35.74 12.78
N LEU A 270 9.08 -36.52 11.70
CA LEU A 270 7.95 -37.25 11.13
C LEU A 270 7.30 -38.19 12.16
N GLU A 271 8.11 -38.81 13.01
CA GLU A 271 7.67 -39.74 14.06
C GLU A 271 6.85 -39.03 15.15
N GLU A 272 7.32 -37.89 15.66
CA GLU A 272 6.57 -37.09 16.64
C GLU A 272 5.30 -36.50 16.02
N LYS A 273 5.33 -36.13 14.73
CA LYS A 273 4.15 -35.65 14.01
C LYS A 273 3.10 -36.75 13.84
N ILE A 274 3.52 -37.96 13.47
CA ILE A 274 2.64 -39.14 13.38
C ILE A 274 2.07 -39.44 14.77
N LYS A 275 2.91 -39.47 15.80
CA LYS A 275 2.50 -39.70 17.19
C LYS A 275 1.45 -38.69 17.65
N MET A 276 1.65 -37.39 17.39
CA MET A 276 0.64 -36.36 17.68
C MET A 276 -0.66 -36.56 16.89
N GLN A 277 -0.61 -37.07 15.65
CA GLN A 277 -1.80 -37.32 14.84
C GLN A 277 -2.56 -38.58 15.26
N THR A 278 -1.86 -39.62 15.70
CA THR A 278 -2.46 -40.91 16.07
C THR A 278 -2.88 -40.96 17.54
N GLU A 279 -2.10 -40.36 18.44
CA GLU A 279 -2.29 -40.45 19.89
C GLU A 279 -2.84 -39.13 20.50
N GLY A 280 -2.77 -38.02 19.76
CA GLY A 280 -3.16 -36.71 20.25
C GLY A 280 -2.09 -36.05 21.15
N PRO A 281 -2.34 -34.82 21.64
CA PRO A 281 -1.41 -34.13 22.54
C PRO A 281 -1.41 -34.80 23.92
N SER A 282 -0.23 -34.92 24.54
CA SER A 282 -0.13 -35.43 25.91
C SER A 282 -0.89 -34.53 26.91
N PRO A 283 -1.30 -35.04 28.07
CA PRO A 283 -1.97 -34.25 29.10
C PRO A 283 -1.20 -32.98 29.51
N GLU A 284 0.12 -33.04 29.55
CA GLU A 284 1.05 -31.92 29.83
C GLU A 284 0.95 -30.84 28.75
N VAL A 285 0.99 -31.26 27.49
CA VAL A 285 0.84 -30.36 26.33
C VAL A 285 -0.55 -29.74 26.34
N LEU A 286 -1.58 -30.53 26.63
CA LEU A 286 -2.96 -30.03 26.74
C LEU A 286 -3.12 -29.02 27.87
N ARG A 287 -2.45 -29.23 29.02
CA ARG A 287 -2.40 -28.24 30.10
C ARG A 287 -1.77 -26.94 29.62
N CYS A 288 -0.66 -26.98 28.88
CA CYS A 288 -0.05 -25.78 28.32
C CYS A 288 -0.99 -25.04 27.35
N LEU A 289 -1.71 -25.77 26.49
CA LEU A 289 -2.61 -25.18 25.50
C LEU A 289 -3.87 -24.55 26.11
N THR A 290 -4.28 -24.99 27.30
CA THR A 290 -5.56 -24.62 27.91
C THR A 290 -5.45 -23.69 29.12
N THR A 291 -4.27 -23.57 29.73
CA THR A 291 -4.03 -22.78 30.95
C THR A 291 -3.09 -21.59 30.72
N GLY A 292 -3.16 -20.61 31.62
CA GLY A 292 -2.28 -19.44 31.59
C GLY A 292 -2.39 -18.62 30.31
N THR A 293 -1.25 -18.39 29.65
CA THR A 293 -1.14 -17.59 28.42
C THR A 293 -1.70 -18.30 27.19
N LYS A 294 -1.91 -19.62 27.23
CA LYS A 294 -2.39 -20.46 26.11
C LYS A 294 -1.49 -20.31 24.86
N PRO A 295 -0.18 -20.63 24.96
CA PRO A 295 0.73 -20.58 23.84
C PRO A 295 0.23 -21.44 22.67
N PRO A 296 0.46 -21.03 21.42
CA PRO A 296 0.09 -21.84 20.27
C PRO A 296 0.94 -23.12 20.24
N PRO A 297 0.42 -24.22 19.64
CA PRO A 297 1.14 -25.50 19.59
C PRO A 297 2.57 -25.37 19.07
N VAL A 298 2.80 -24.49 18.08
CA VAL A 298 4.13 -24.22 17.52
C VAL A 298 5.14 -23.75 18.57
N VAL A 299 4.75 -22.85 19.49
CA VAL A 299 5.65 -22.32 20.54
C VAL A 299 5.95 -23.40 21.58
N VAL A 300 4.94 -24.21 21.94
CA VAL A 300 5.11 -25.35 22.86
C VAL A 300 6.10 -26.35 22.26
N ASN A 301 5.88 -26.70 21.01
CA ASN A 301 6.69 -27.64 20.26
C ASN A 301 8.14 -27.19 20.10
N MET A 302 8.36 -25.93 19.71
CA MET A 302 9.69 -25.33 19.63
C MET A 302 10.43 -25.32 20.97
N THR A 303 9.72 -25.01 22.05
CA THR A 303 10.29 -24.98 23.40
C THR A 303 10.76 -26.36 23.82
N ARG A 304 9.96 -27.40 23.59
CA ARG A 304 10.28 -28.79 23.97
C ARG A 304 11.48 -29.34 23.21
N SER A 305 11.76 -28.83 22.02
CA SER A 305 12.93 -29.25 21.23
C SER A 305 14.26 -28.68 21.74
N ILE A 306 14.25 -27.76 22.72
CA ILE A 306 15.47 -27.24 23.32
C ILE A 306 15.90 -28.18 24.44
N GLN A 307 17.01 -28.90 24.27
CA GLN A 307 17.49 -29.89 25.25
C GLN A 307 17.87 -29.27 26.61
N ASP A 308 18.46 -28.07 26.60
CA ASP A 308 18.83 -27.33 27.80
C ASP A 308 18.44 -25.86 27.70
N ILE A 309 17.65 -25.40 28.67
CA ILE A 309 17.16 -24.02 28.79
C ILE A 309 17.90 -23.19 29.85
N SER A 310 18.92 -23.76 30.51
CA SER A 310 19.73 -23.08 31.53
C SER A 310 20.39 -21.81 30.98
N GLU A 311 20.89 -21.88 29.74
CA GLU A 311 21.58 -20.79 29.03
C GLU A 311 20.65 -19.89 28.20
N LEU A 312 19.33 -20.02 28.33
CA LEU A 312 18.37 -19.29 27.49
C LEU A 312 18.59 -17.77 27.49
N ARG A 313 19.02 -17.21 28.62
CA ARG A 313 19.35 -15.78 28.73
C ARG A 313 20.54 -15.40 27.84
N HIS A 314 21.60 -16.21 27.83
CA HIS A 314 22.77 -15.99 27.00
C HIS A 314 22.40 -16.15 25.51
N MET A 315 21.68 -17.22 25.16
CA MET A 315 21.21 -17.44 23.79
C MET A 315 20.34 -16.28 23.25
N MET A 316 19.50 -15.69 24.10
CA MET A 316 18.71 -14.50 23.70
C MET A 316 19.63 -13.32 23.39
N GLY A 317 20.62 -13.04 24.24
CA GLY A 317 21.58 -11.95 24.04
C GLY A 317 22.49 -12.14 22.83
N ASP A 318 22.99 -13.36 22.62
CA ASP A 318 23.99 -13.64 21.59
C ASP A 318 23.38 -13.79 20.19
N HIS A 319 22.09 -14.17 20.11
CA HIS A 319 21.50 -14.60 18.84
C HIS A 319 20.19 -13.92 18.48
N VAL A 320 19.32 -13.63 19.46
CA VAL A 320 17.99 -13.06 19.20
C VAL A 320 18.04 -11.53 19.16
N ASP A 321 18.87 -10.95 20.03
CA ASP A 321 19.10 -9.52 20.06
C ASP A 321 19.77 -9.05 18.75
N GLN A 322 19.35 -7.89 18.29
CA GLN A 322 19.91 -7.27 17.09
C GLN A 322 21.41 -6.95 17.30
N PRO A 323 22.30 -7.26 16.34
CA PRO A 323 23.66 -6.73 16.34
C PRO A 323 23.68 -5.20 16.40
N GLU A 324 24.66 -4.59 17.06
CA GLU A 324 24.72 -3.12 17.28
C GLU A 324 24.64 -2.27 16.00
N HIS A 325 25.07 -2.82 14.86
CA HIS A 325 25.15 -2.12 13.58
C HIS A 325 23.87 -2.25 12.74
N LEU A 326 22.95 -3.15 13.09
CA LEU A 326 21.67 -3.30 12.40
C LEU A 326 20.62 -2.38 13.01
N ASP A 327 19.51 -2.19 12.29
CA ASP A 327 18.38 -1.40 12.76
C ASP A 327 17.74 -2.00 14.01
N TYR A 328 17.35 -1.14 14.93
CA TYR A 328 16.56 -1.52 16.10
C TYR A 328 15.24 -2.15 15.65
N TYR A 329 14.96 -3.32 16.20
CA TYR A 329 13.69 -4.03 16.02
C TYR A 329 12.89 -3.97 17.31
N ILE A 330 11.73 -3.30 17.24
CA ILE A 330 10.78 -3.22 18.34
C ILE A 330 10.03 -4.55 18.51
N SER A 331 10.01 -5.09 19.74
CA SER A 331 9.22 -6.29 20.04
C SER A 331 7.71 -6.03 19.89
N LYS A 332 6.92 -7.06 19.58
CA LYS A 332 5.47 -6.89 19.40
C LYS A 332 4.77 -6.51 20.70
N GLN A 333 5.29 -6.94 21.84
CA GLN A 333 4.82 -6.50 23.15
C GLN A 333 4.94 -4.97 23.31
N VAL A 334 6.11 -4.40 22.98
CA VAL A 334 6.36 -2.95 23.09
C VAL A 334 5.62 -2.19 21.99
N ALA A 335 5.63 -2.68 20.75
CA ALA A 335 4.90 -2.06 19.64
C ALA A 335 3.39 -1.96 19.91
N LEU A 336 2.78 -2.99 20.52
CA LEU A 336 1.37 -2.97 20.90
C LEU A 336 1.10 -1.91 21.97
N LYS A 337 1.94 -1.84 23.02
CA LYS A 337 1.85 -0.80 24.05
C LYS A 337 1.92 0.59 23.42
N ASN A 338 2.90 0.81 22.55
CA ASN A 338 3.15 2.12 21.93
C ASN A 338 2.04 2.51 20.96
N MET A 339 1.46 1.54 20.24
CA MET A 339 0.29 1.76 19.38
C MET A 339 -0.92 2.25 20.20
N PHE A 340 -1.23 1.64 21.34
CA PHE A 340 -2.32 2.15 22.20
C PHE A 340 -2.01 3.53 22.79
N GLY A 341 -0.74 3.83 23.10
CA GLY A 341 -0.29 5.17 23.47
C GLY A 341 -0.59 6.20 22.37
N LEU A 342 -0.20 5.89 21.13
CA LEU A 342 -0.47 6.71 19.95
C LEU A 342 -1.97 6.95 19.75
N LEU A 343 -2.78 5.87 19.73
CA LEU A 343 -4.23 5.94 19.50
C LEU A 343 -4.94 6.77 20.58
N THR A 344 -4.52 6.64 21.83
CA THR A 344 -5.05 7.44 22.95
C THR A 344 -4.76 8.92 22.74
N ASN A 345 -3.53 9.26 22.33
CA ASN A 345 -3.13 10.64 22.11
C ASN A 345 -3.81 11.27 20.88
N ILE A 346 -4.00 10.49 19.80
CA ILE A 346 -4.82 10.92 18.66
C ILE A 346 -6.26 11.17 19.11
N PHE A 347 -6.87 10.24 19.86
CA PHE A 347 -8.24 10.37 20.32
C PHE A 347 -8.44 11.62 21.21
N ASN A 348 -7.50 11.88 22.12
CA ASN A 348 -7.55 13.05 23.01
C ASN A 348 -7.42 14.37 22.24
N ARG A 349 -6.73 14.38 21.10
CA ARG A 349 -6.51 15.57 20.26
C ARG A 349 -7.40 15.63 19.03
N ARG A 350 -8.31 14.68 18.84
CA ARG A 350 -9.05 14.43 17.58
C ARG A 350 -9.76 15.65 16.98
N THR A 351 -10.20 16.59 17.81
CA THR A 351 -10.86 17.82 17.37
C THR A 351 -9.89 18.88 16.86
N ASN A 352 -8.62 18.80 17.22
CA ASN A 352 -7.62 19.83 16.92
C ASN A 352 -6.74 19.46 15.70
N ILE A 353 -6.67 18.18 15.35
CA ILE A 353 -5.81 17.68 14.26
C ILE A 353 -6.42 18.06 12.91
N ARG A 354 -5.65 18.80 12.10
CA ARG A 354 -5.96 19.14 10.70
C ARG A 354 -5.04 18.46 9.70
N VAL A 355 -3.77 18.27 10.06
CA VAL A 355 -2.80 17.52 9.25
C VAL A 355 -2.31 16.34 10.07
N LEU A 356 -2.43 15.12 9.51
CA LEU A 356 -2.05 13.88 10.18
C LEU A 356 -1.13 13.05 9.30
N HIS A 357 0.12 12.87 9.72
CA HIS A 357 1.12 12.10 8.98
C HIS A 357 1.61 10.89 9.80
N PHE A 358 1.66 9.72 9.16
CA PHE A 358 2.23 8.50 9.72
C PHE A 358 3.47 8.07 8.93
N GLN A 359 4.61 7.97 9.59
CA GLN A 359 5.85 7.51 8.98
C GLN A 359 6.34 6.24 9.67
N LYS A 360 6.47 5.16 8.88
CA LYS A 360 6.98 3.83 9.30
C LYS A 360 6.29 3.27 10.55
N THR A 361 5.04 3.64 10.79
CA THR A 361 4.35 3.37 12.05
C THR A 361 4.03 1.87 12.17
N PRO A 362 4.65 1.13 13.11
CA PRO A 362 4.40 -0.30 13.30
C PRO A 362 2.94 -0.59 13.64
N LEU A 363 2.41 -1.75 13.22
CA LEU A 363 1.02 -2.18 13.46
C LEU A 363 -0.08 -1.29 12.83
N LEU A 364 0.26 -0.17 12.18
CA LEU A 364 -0.71 0.67 11.49
C LEU A 364 -1.12 0.02 10.17
N ASP A 365 -2.38 -0.40 10.08
CA ASP A 365 -3.00 -0.89 8.84
C ASP A 365 -4.16 0.01 8.39
N ARG A 366 -4.72 -0.29 7.21
CA ARG A 366 -5.85 0.44 6.62
C ARG A 366 -7.09 0.51 7.53
N ARG A 367 -7.32 -0.49 8.38
CA ARG A 367 -8.48 -0.54 9.29
C ARG A 367 -8.32 0.46 10.43
N LEU A 368 -7.11 0.56 10.99
CA LEU A 368 -6.80 1.59 11.99
C LEU A 368 -6.86 2.99 11.40
N VAL A 369 -6.37 3.19 10.18
CA VAL A 369 -6.50 4.47 9.46
C VAL A 369 -7.97 4.86 9.33
N ALA A 370 -8.85 3.93 8.98
CA ALA A 370 -10.30 4.18 8.92
C ALA A 370 -10.89 4.58 10.28
N CYS A 371 -10.52 3.88 11.36
CA CYS A 371 -10.97 4.21 12.72
C CYS A 371 -10.52 5.62 13.14
N ILE A 372 -9.27 5.98 12.82
CA ILE A 372 -8.68 7.28 13.15
C ILE A 372 -9.35 8.40 12.35
N LEU A 373 -9.49 8.23 11.03
CA LEU A 373 -10.01 9.29 10.15
C LEU A 373 -11.48 9.60 10.45
N ARG A 374 -12.28 8.58 10.79
CA ARG A 374 -13.68 8.74 11.25
C ARG A 374 -13.77 9.45 12.60
N ALA A 375 -12.77 9.27 13.48
CA ALA A 375 -12.76 9.89 14.80
C ALA A 375 -12.25 11.35 14.81
N CYS A 376 -11.52 11.78 13.78
CA CYS A 376 -10.87 13.08 13.69
C CYS A 376 -11.56 13.99 12.65
N PRO A 377 -12.59 14.78 13.02
CA PRO A 377 -13.48 15.46 12.07
C PRO A 377 -12.85 16.60 11.25
N HIS A 378 -11.70 17.14 11.69
CA HIS A 378 -11.10 18.32 11.07
C HIS A 378 -9.86 18.03 10.21
N ILE A 379 -9.51 16.75 9.99
CA ILE A 379 -8.39 16.38 9.14
C ILE A 379 -8.66 16.81 7.69
N THR A 380 -7.82 17.66 7.13
CA THR A 380 -7.84 18.05 5.71
C THR A 380 -6.76 17.35 4.91
N THR A 381 -5.65 16.95 5.55
CA THR A 381 -4.51 16.29 4.91
C THR A 381 -4.12 15.02 5.66
N LEU A 382 -4.07 13.90 4.95
CA LEU A 382 -3.60 12.61 5.44
C LEU A 382 -2.30 12.22 4.74
N GLY A 383 -1.24 11.97 5.51
CA GLY A 383 0.04 11.49 5.02
C GLY A 383 0.34 10.09 5.55
N ILE A 384 0.78 9.18 4.68
CA ILE A 384 1.17 7.81 5.06
C ILE A 384 2.44 7.46 4.31
N TYR A 385 3.51 7.13 5.04
CA TYR A 385 4.83 6.90 4.47
C TYR A 385 5.45 5.61 5.01
N GLN A 386 5.69 4.64 4.13
CA GLN A 386 6.40 3.38 4.43
C GLN A 386 5.86 2.62 5.65
N CYS A 387 4.55 2.66 5.90
CA CYS A 387 3.95 1.94 7.03
C CYS A 387 3.92 0.43 6.72
N PRO A 388 4.44 -0.46 7.60
CA PRO A 388 4.70 -1.87 7.28
C PRO A 388 3.49 -2.70 6.81
N LEU A 389 2.28 -2.33 7.23
CA LEU A 389 1.03 -3.05 6.89
C LEU A 389 0.18 -2.34 5.83
N ILE A 390 0.72 -1.29 5.20
CA ILE A 390 0.04 -0.54 4.14
C ILE A 390 0.82 -0.69 2.85
N HIS A 391 0.22 -1.38 1.88
CA HIS A 391 0.84 -1.71 0.60
C HIS A 391 0.23 -0.90 -0.55
N PHE A 392 0.85 -0.96 -1.72
CA PHE A 392 0.44 -0.25 -2.92
C PHE A 392 -1.07 -0.35 -3.23
N GLY A 393 -1.67 -1.54 -3.08
CA GLY A 393 -3.09 -1.74 -3.38
C GLY A 393 -4.07 -1.01 -2.44
N ASP A 394 -3.60 -0.49 -1.30
CA ASP A 394 -4.46 0.18 -0.32
C ASP A 394 -4.90 1.56 -0.77
N VAL A 395 -4.24 2.16 -1.76
CA VAL A 395 -4.65 3.44 -2.34
C VAL A 395 -6.12 3.47 -2.74
N ILE A 396 -6.67 2.34 -3.20
CA ILE A 396 -8.08 2.26 -3.62
C ILE A 396 -9.02 2.34 -2.43
N CYS A 397 -8.81 1.53 -1.39
CA CYS A 397 -9.67 1.55 -0.21
C CYS A 397 -9.50 2.83 0.61
N LEU A 398 -8.32 3.47 0.56
CA LEU A 398 -8.09 4.77 1.19
C LEU A 398 -8.85 5.89 0.45
N LEU A 399 -8.92 5.87 -0.88
CA LEU A 399 -9.76 6.80 -1.64
C LEU A 399 -11.26 6.57 -1.37
N ASP A 400 -11.69 5.31 -1.31
CA ASP A 400 -13.07 4.96 -0.94
C ASP A 400 -13.41 5.45 0.48
N LEU A 401 -12.48 5.28 1.45
CA LEU A 401 -12.63 5.79 2.81
C LEU A 401 -12.72 7.32 2.84
N ILE A 402 -11.86 8.03 2.10
CA ILE A 402 -11.90 9.50 2.04
C ILE A 402 -13.23 9.95 1.46
N HIS A 403 -13.73 9.29 0.41
CA HIS A 403 -15.02 9.59 -0.16
C HIS A 403 -16.16 9.41 0.84
N GLU A 404 -16.23 8.26 1.52
CA GLU A 404 -17.18 7.99 2.60
C GLU A 404 -17.16 9.10 3.66
N VAL A 405 -15.97 9.38 4.21
CA VAL A 405 -15.81 10.37 5.28
C VAL A 405 -16.24 11.76 4.80
N ASN A 406 -15.90 12.13 3.57
CA ASN A 406 -16.28 13.43 3.00
C ASN A 406 -17.79 13.55 2.75
N LEU A 407 -18.48 12.46 2.40
CA LEU A 407 -19.94 12.47 2.29
C LEU A 407 -20.59 12.81 3.64
N ASP A 408 -20.12 12.17 4.71
CA ASP A 408 -20.65 12.41 6.06
C ASP A 408 -20.28 13.80 6.59
N ARG A 409 -19.05 14.26 6.34
CA ARG A 409 -18.60 15.60 6.73
C ARG A 409 -19.30 16.71 5.96
N GLY A 410 -19.56 16.51 4.67
CA GLY A 410 -20.31 17.46 3.85
C GLY A 410 -21.73 17.70 4.39
N ARG A 411 -22.40 16.64 4.88
CA ARG A 411 -23.71 16.75 5.55
C ARG A 411 -23.66 17.52 6.87
N GLN A 412 -22.50 17.52 7.54
CA GLN A 412 -22.27 18.17 8.83
C GLN A 412 -21.56 19.53 8.72
N SER A 413 -21.28 20.00 7.50
CA SER A 413 -20.50 21.21 7.23
C SER A 413 -19.11 21.21 7.89
N LEU A 414 -18.49 20.02 7.98
CA LEU A 414 -17.12 19.84 8.49
C LEU A 414 -16.09 19.91 7.35
N PRO A 415 -14.82 20.26 7.65
CA PRO A 415 -13.75 20.27 6.64
C PRO A 415 -13.57 18.92 5.96
N LEU A 416 -13.49 18.94 4.64
CA LEU A 416 -13.25 17.76 3.84
C LEU A 416 -11.77 17.39 3.86
N VAL A 417 -11.48 16.09 3.72
CA VAL A 417 -10.14 15.63 3.39
C VAL A 417 -9.89 15.94 1.92
N GLU A 418 -8.93 16.82 1.65
CA GLU A 418 -8.62 17.35 0.32
C GLU A 418 -7.27 16.87 -0.22
N ALA A 419 -6.42 16.27 0.63
CA ALA A 419 -5.10 15.82 0.25
C ALA A 419 -4.72 14.47 0.87
N LEU A 420 -4.09 13.62 0.05
CA LEU A 420 -3.55 12.32 0.43
C LEU A 420 -2.10 12.22 -0.04
N ASP A 421 -1.15 12.36 0.89
CA ASP A 421 0.28 12.24 0.60
C ASP A 421 0.75 10.81 0.92
N PHE A 422 0.80 9.95 -0.10
CA PHE A 422 0.87 8.49 0.08
C PHE A 422 2.15 7.87 -0.50
N TYR A 423 3.02 7.36 0.37
CA TYR A 423 4.14 6.47 0.01
C TYR A 423 3.89 5.09 0.65
N PRO A 424 3.41 4.08 -0.08
CA PRO A 424 3.22 2.74 0.49
C PRO A 424 4.56 2.11 0.93
N LEU A 425 4.51 0.97 1.64
CA LEU A 425 5.72 0.22 1.96
C LEU A 425 6.50 -0.12 0.68
N TYR A 426 7.74 0.35 0.60
CA TYR A 426 8.66 -0.03 -0.46
C TYR A 426 9.39 -1.32 -0.08
N HIS A 427 9.28 -2.35 -0.91
CA HIS A 427 9.94 -3.63 -0.70
C HIS A 427 11.31 -3.67 -1.38
N ALA A 428 12.40 -3.53 -0.62
CA ALA A 428 13.78 -3.58 -1.16
C ALA A 428 14.18 -4.97 -1.70
N GLY A 429 13.39 -5.99 -1.37
CA GLY A 429 13.74 -7.39 -1.60
C GLY A 429 14.90 -7.83 -0.72
N MET A 430 15.35 -9.07 -0.94
CA MET A 430 16.41 -9.69 -0.12
C MET A 430 17.67 -8.80 -0.06
N PRO A 431 18.30 -8.54 1.10
CA PRO A 431 19.46 -7.64 1.19
C PRO A 431 20.77 -8.31 0.73
N PHE A 432 20.71 -9.55 0.25
CA PHE A 432 21.82 -10.34 -0.28
C PHE A 432 21.34 -11.16 -1.47
N LYS A 433 22.28 -11.62 -2.30
CA LYS A 433 21.99 -12.54 -3.42
C LYS A 433 21.47 -13.86 -2.87
N VAL A 434 20.33 -14.32 -3.40
CA VAL A 434 19.86 -15.66 -3.11
C VAL A 434 20.71 -16.64 -3.91
N PRO A 435 21.25 -17.71 -3.30
CA PRO A 435 21.91 -18.75 -4.07
C PRO A 435 20.93 -19.31 -5.11
N PRO A 436 21.37 -19.63 -6.35
CA PRO A 436 20.51 -20.25 -7.36
C PRO A 436 20.20 -21.71 -6.98
N SER A 437 19.49 -21.93 -5.87
CA SER A 437 19.15 -23.26 -5.36
C SER A 437 17.86 -23.81 -5.96
N GLU A 438 17.00 -22.96 -6.54
CA GLU A 438 15.89 -23.41 -7.36
C GLU A 438 16.34 -23.50 -8.82
N ARG A 439 16.44 -24.74 -9.33
CA ARG A 439 16.50 -24.95 -10.79
C ARG A 439 15.31 -24.21 -11.40
N LEU A 440 15.61 -23.27 -12.30
CA LEU A 440 14.63 -22.74 -13.24
C LEU A 440 13.82 -23.92 -13.78
N SER A 441 12.51 -23.81 -13.84
CA SER A 441 11.72 -24.81 -14.54
C SER A 441 12.21 -24.89 -15.99
N LYS A 442 12.06 -26.06 -16.62
CA LYS A 442 12.39 -26.25 -18.04
C LYS A 442 11.77 -25.14 -18.92
N ALA A 443 10.57 -24.69 -18.56
CA ALA A 443 9.88 -23.59 -19.23
C ALA A 443 10.54 -22.21 -19.05
N GLU A 444 11.26 -21.96 -17.96
CA GLU A 444 12.03 -20.73 -17.74
C GLU A 444 13.38 -20.78 -18.47
N MET A 445 14.05 -21.95 -18.48
CA MET A 445 15.30 -22.16 -19.22
C MET A 445 15.11 -22.05 -20.74
N ASP A 446 14.07 -22.70 -21.28
CA ASP A 446 13.73 -22.67 -22.72
C ASP A 446 13.39 -21.24 -23.21
N ARG A 447 13.26 -20.25 -22.31
CA ARG A 447 12.88 -18.86 -22.58
C ARG A 447 13.99 -17.84 -22.33
N GLY A 448 15.21 -18.30 -22.03
CA GLY A 448 16.36 -17.43 -21.76
C GLY A 448 16.18 -16.55 -20.52
N MET A 449 15.51 -17.06 -19.50
CA MET A 449 15.42 -16.41 -18.19
C MET A 449 16.70 -16.72 -17.42
N GLU A 450 17.48 -15.70 -17.11
CA GLU A 450 18.59 -15.86 -16.19
C GLU A 450 18.05 -16.02 -14.75
N PRO A 451 18.62 -16.91 -13.92
CA PRO A 451 18.21 -17.06 -12.51
C PRO A 451 18.20 -15.74 -11.75
N GLU A 452 19.10 -14.83 -12.13
CA GLU A 452 19.29 -13.51 -11.56
C GLU A 452 18.10 -12.57 -11.86
N THR A 453 17.46 -12.64 -13.04
CA THR A 453 16.34 -11.75 -13.39
C THR A 453 15.01 -12.10 -12.71
N ARG A 454 14.89 -13.28 -12.10
CA ARG A 454 13.69 -13.68 -11.34
C ARG A 454 13.46 -12.84 -10.08
N GLU A 455 14.51 -12.21 -9.54
CA GLU A 455 14.46 -11.49 -8.27
C GLU A 455 13.91 -10.05 -8.37
N PHE A 456 14.14 -9.32 -9.47
CA PHE A 456 14.03 -7.85 -9.44
C PHE A 456 12.68 -7.26 -9.84
N HIS A 457 11.89 -7.98 -10.64
CA HIS A 457 10.68 -7.41 -11.27
C HIS A 457 9.56 -7.04 -10.28
N GLY A 458 9.56 -7.61 -9.07
CA GLY A 458 8.58 -7.34 -8.02
C GLY A 458 9.05 -6.38 -6.93
N TYR A 459 10.33 -5.98 -6.92
CA TYR A 459 10.85 -5.06 -5.92
C TYR A 459 10.13 -3.72 -5.97
N GLY A 460 10.17 -2.99 -4.87
CA GLY A 460 9.31 -1.86 -4.58
C GLY A 460 7.90 -2.25 -4.15
N ILE A 461 7.31 -3.31 -4.71
CA ILE A 461 5.89 -3.64 -4.48
C ILE A 461 5.66 -4.91 -3.65
N THR A 462 6.49 -5.93 -3.83
CA THR A 462 6.35 -7.22 -3.14
C THR A 462 7.71 -7.74 -2.71
N TRP A 463 7.77 -8.32 -1.51
CA TRP A 463 8.93 -9.05 -1.04
C TRP A 463 9.13 -10.39 -1.76
N THR A 464 8.03 -11.04 -2.13
CA THR A 464 8.02 -12.38 -2.74
C THR A 464 7.84 -12.32 -4.24
N TYR A 465 8.30 -13.36 -4.95
CA TYR A 465 8.03 -13.54 -6.38
C TYR A 465 6.53 -13.52 -6.67
N MET A 466 6.16 -12.82 -7.75
CA MET A 466 4.81 -12.80 -8.29
C MET A 466 4.87 -12.96 -9.81
N PRO A 467 3.93 -13.69 -10.44
CA PRO A 467 3.86 -13.76 -11.90
C PRO A 467 3.78 -12.36 -12.51
N ASN A 468 4.72 -12.02 -13.42
CA ASN A 468 4.82 -10.68 -14.00
C ASN A 468 3.52 -10.22 -14.68
N GLU A 469 2.76 -11.14 -15.27
CA GLU A 469 1.47 -10.83 -15.88
C GLU A 469 0.44 -10.30 -14.85
N VAL A 470 0.38 -10.89 -13.65
CA VAL A 470 -0.51 -10.44 -12.57
C VAL A 470 0.01 -9.12 -12.00
N LEU A 471 1.31 -9.04 -11.73
CA LEU A 471 1.95 -7.86 -11.17
C LEU A 471 1.78 -6.63 -12.08
N GLN A 472 2.23 -6.70 -13.33
CA GLN A 472 2.25 -5.56 -14.24
C GLN A 472 0.84 -5.09 -14.60
N ARG A 473 -0.05 -6.00 -15.02
CA ARG A 473 -1.45 -5.63 -15.32
C ARG A 473 -2.17 -5.16 -14.06
N GLY A 474 -1.87 -5.74 -12.90
CA GLY A 474 -2.44 -5.36 -11.61
C GLY A 474 -2.04 -3.95 -11.18
N VAL A 475 -0.76 -3.60 -11.29
CA VAL A 475 -0.25 -2.25 -11.03
C VAL A 475 -0.99 -1.22 -11.88
N PHE A 476 -1.04 -1.43 -13.20
CA PHE A 476 -1.71 -0.49 -14.09
C PHE A 476 -3.23 -0.41 -13.87
N ALA A 477 -3.89 -1.52 -13.53
CA ALA A 477 -5.31 -1.51 -13.20
C ALA A 477 -5.60 -0.70 -11.92
N ILE A 478 -4.74 -0.80 -10.91
CA ILE A 478 -4.84 -0.01 -9.67
C ILE A 478 -4.51 1.46 -9.96
N LEU A 479 -3.49 1.76 -10.76
CA LEU A 479 -3.15 3.12 -11.17
C LEU A 479 -4.30 3.80 -11.92
N LEU A 480 -4.93 3.11 -12.88
CA LEU A 480 -6.10 3.64 -13.59
C LEU A 480 -7.20 4.06 -12.61
N LYS A 481 -7.55 3.17 -11.68
CA LYS A 481 -8.56 3.45 -10.65
C LYS A 481 -8.17 4.63 -9.76
N ALA A 482 -6.92 4.65 -9.30
CA ALA A 482 -6.41 5.70 -8.42
C ALA A 482 -6.48 7.09 -9.10
N VAL A 483 -6.01 7.21 -10.35
CA VAL A 483 -6.06 8.46 -11.12
C VAL A 483 -7.49 8.93 -11.31
N LEU A 484 -8.38 8.04 -11.79
CA LEU A 484 -9.76 8.42 -12.10
C LEU A 484 -10.55 8.81 -10.84
N LYS A 485 -10.35 8.10 -9.73
CA LYS A 485 -10.98 8.43 -8.44
C LYS A 485 -10.43 9.74 -7.87
N ALA A 486 -9.10 9.89 -7.82
CA ALA A 486 -8.46 11.07 -7.26
C ALA A 486 -8.79 12.35 -8.03
N ARG A 487 -8.79 12.31 -9.37
CA ARG A 487 -9.17 13.46 -10.21
C ARG A 487 -10.64 13.85 -10.00
N LYS A 488 -11.55 12.87 -9.96
CA LYS A 488 -12.99 13.14 -9.72
C LYS A 488 -13.25 13.74 -8.34
N MET A 489 -12.48 13.32 -7.34
CA MET A 489 -12.59 13.80 -5.97
C MET A 489 -11.78 15.08 -5.71
N GLY A 490 -10.92 15.51 -6.62
CA GLY A 490 -10.02 16.65 -6.42
C GLY A 490 -8.96 16.42 -5.33
N ILE A 491 -8.51 15.17 -5.13
CA ILE A 491 -7.52 14.83 -4.08
C ILE A 491 -6.12 15.26 -4.51
N ARG A 492 -5.57 16.25 -3.80
CA ARG A 492 -4.20 16.75 -3.98
C ARG A 492 -3.16 15.81 -3.36
N LEU A 493 -1.89 16.00 -3.70
CA LEU A 493 -0.71 15.26 -3.24
C LEU A 493 -0.64 13.76 -3.59
N LEU A 494 -1.68 13.18 -4.19
CA LEU A 494 -1.63 11.78 -4.63
C LEU A 494 -0.98 11.66 -6.01
N MET A 495 -1.51 12.36 -7.00
CA MET A 495 -1.00 12.30 -8.38
C MET A 495 -0.22 13.54 -8.80
N ASP A 496 0.04 14.45 -7.85
CA ASP A 496 0.82 15.67 -8.10
C ASP A 496 2.27 15.31 -8.40
N LYS A 497 2.87 16.08 -9.30
CA LYS A 497 4.30 15.96 -9.63
C LYS A 497 5.15 16.06 -8.36
N ASP A 498 6.15 15.19 -8.26
CA ASP A 498 7.09 15.10 -7.12
C ASP A 498 6.46 14.73 -5.75
N ALA A 499 5.15 14.50 -5.70
CA ALA A 499 4.49 14.02 -4.50
C ALA A 499 4.88 12.57 -4.17
N ALA A 500 4.58 12.13 -2.95
CA ALA A 500 5.05 10.86 -2.43
C ALA A 500 4.74 9.67 -3.34
N PHE A 501 3.51 9.57 -3.83
CA PHE A 501 3.10 8.42 -4.62
C PHE A 501 3.76 8.41 -5.99
N MET A 502 3.87 9.57 -6.66
CA MET A 502 4.61 9.70 -7.92
C MET A 502 6.10 9.38 -7.75
N ARG A 503 6.69 9.75 -6.60
CA ARG A 503 8.06 9.36 -6.28
C ARG A 503 8.18 7.86 -6.06
N TYR A 504 7.27 7.24 -5.31
CA TYR A 504 7.20 5.79 -5.14
C TYR A 504 7.12 5.08 -6.50
N LEU A 505 6.24 5.53 -7.40
CA LEU A 505 6.09 4.96 -8.73
C LEU A 505 7.36 5.08 -9.57
N SER A 506 8.10 6.18 -9.44
CA SER A 506 9.41 6.32 -10.08
C SER A 506 10.46 5.35 -9.51
N ASP A 507 10.31 4.98 -8.24
CA ASP A 507 11.22 4.13 -7.48
C ASP A 507 11.00 2.64 -7.75
N VAL A 508 9.80 2.25 -8.19
CA VAL A 508 9.48 0.86 -8.58
C VAL A 508 10.32 0.46 -9.81
N PRO A 509 11.18 -0.58 -9.71
CA PRO A 509 12.03 -1.07 -10.79
C PRO A 509 11.26 -1.94 -11.80
N MET A 510 10.09 -1.46 -12.24
CA MET A 510 9.45 -1.94 -13.46
C MET A 510 10.25 -1.48 -14.69
N LEU A 511 9.92 -2.00 -15.87
CA LEU A 511 10.60 -1.60 -17.11
C LEU A 511 10.74 -0.08 -17.22
N PRO A 512 11.92 0.45 -17.57
CA PRO A 512 12.16 1.88 -17.52
C PRO A 512 11.11 2.65 -18.32
N GLY A 513 10.53 3.66 -17.70
CA GLY A 513 9.56 4.56 -18.33
C GLY A 513 8.14 4.01 -18.50
N ILE A 514 7.84 2.72 -18.30
CA ILE A 514 6.49 2.20 -18.64
C ILE A 514 5.38 2.78 -17.74
N ILE A 515 5.68 3.08 -16.47
CA ILE A 515 4.70 3.74 -15.58
C ILE A 515 4.41 5.16 -16.07
N PHE A 516 5.45 5.92 -16.42
CA PHE A 516 5.29 7.28 -16.93
C PHE A 516 4.64 7.32 -18.31
N GLN A 517 4.95 6.36 -19.20
CA GLN A 517 4.29 6.23 -20.50
C GLN A 517 2.79 5.91 -20.33
N PHE A 518 2.43 5.01 -19.42
CA PHE A 518 1.03 4.70 -19.12
C PHE A 518 0.28 5.95 -18.64
N LEU A 519 0.85 6.66 -17.66
CA LEU A 519 0.26 7.88 -17.14
C LEU A 519 0.18 8.96 -18.23
N ASP A 520 1.18 9.07 -19.10
CA ASP A 520 1.23 10.08 -20.17
C ASP A 520 0.11 9.87 -21.18
N GLY A 521 -0.10 8.63 -21.61
CA GLY A 521 -1.25 8.27 -22.43
C GLY A 521 -2.59 8.55 -21.72
N LEU A 522 -2.68 8.26 -20.42
CA LEU A 522 -3.91 8.46 -19.64
C LEU A 522 -4.26 9.94 -19.47
N TYR A 523 -3.32 10.78 -19.04
CA TYR A 523 -3.55 12.21 -18.87
C TYR A 523 -3.92 12.87 -20.19
N ARG A 524 -3.17 12.59 -21.27
CA ARG A 524 -3.49 13.14 -22.59
C ARG A 524 -4.86 12.69 -23.10
N TYR A 525 -5.25 11.43 -22.85
CA TYR A 525 -6.58 10.95 -23.21
C TYR A 525 -7.67 11.71 -22.45
N LEU A 526 -7.49 11.90 -21.14
CA LEU A 526 -8.44 12.63 -20.31
C LEU A 526 -8.54 14.11 -20.70
N ASP A 527 -7.41 14.75 -20.99
CA ASP A 527 -7.39 16.18 -21.35
C ASP A 527 -8.04 16.43 -22.72
N LEU A 528 -7.88 15.50 -23.67
CA LEU A 528 -8.61 15.53 -24.94
C LEU A 528 -10.13 15.39 -24.74
N LYS A 529 -10.55 14.50 -23.83
CA LYS A 529 -11.96 14.31 -23.49
C LYS A 529 -12.56 15.53 -22.80
N GLU A 530 -11.86 16.07 -21.80
CA GLU A 530 -12.27 17.27 -21.06
C GLU A 530 -12.39 18.49 -21.99
N ALA A 531 -11.48 18.62 -22.96
CA ALA A 531 -11.54 19.66 -23.98
C ALA A 531 -12.64 19.44 -25.04
N GLY A 532 -13.39 18.33 -24.98
CA GLY A 532 -14.40 17.98 -25.98
C GLY A 532 -13.83 17.76 -27.38
N SER A 533 -12.57 17.30 -27.48
CA SER A 533 -11.87 17.16 -28.76
C SER A 533 -12.51 16.11 -29.66
N GLU A 534 -12.77 16.47 -30.92
CA GLU A 534 -13.23 15.56 -31.97
C GLU A 534 -12.07 14.80 -32.67
N ASP A 535 -10.82 15.03 -32.26
CA ASP A 535 -9.65 14.34 -32.80
C ASP A 535 -9.57 12.89 -32.31
N ASN A 536 -10.38 12.04 -32.94
CA ASN A 536 -10.41 10.60 -32.74
C ASN A 536 -9.03 9.96 -32.95
N THR A 537 -8.15 10.54 -33.76
CA THR A 537 -6.81 10.00 -34.00
C THR A 537 -5.92 10.24 -32.79
N ALA A 538 -5.90 11.46 -32.25
CA ALA A 538 -5.16 11.77 -31.03
C ALA A 538 -5.66 10.93 -29.84
N MET A 539 -6.98 10.77 -29.69
CA MET A 539 -7.54 9.91 -28.64
C MET A 539 -7.12 8.45 -28.78
N LYS A 540 -7.15 7.90 -30.00
CA LYS A 540 -6.67 6.53 -30.28
C LYS A 540 -5.18 6.37 -29.96
N ARG A 541 -4.36 7.36 -30.29
CA ARG A 541 -2.92 7.36 -29.99
C ARG A 541 -2.65 7.42 -28.48
N ALA A 542 -3.36 8.27 -27.75
CA ALA A 542 -3.27 8.36 -26.29
C ALA A 542 -3.64 7.01 -25.63
N LYS A 543 -4.76 6.42 -26.07
CA LYS A 543 -5.21 5.09 -25.61
C LYS A 543 -4.21 3.99 -26.00
N TYR A 544 -3.60 4.07 -27.19
CA TYR A 544 -2.57 3.14 -27.63
C TYR A 544 -1.32 3.22 -26.74
N ASP A 545 -0.84 4.41 -26.39
CA ASP A 545 0.32 4.58 -25.49
C ASP A 545 0.07 3.95 -24.11
N MET A 546 -1.15 4.10 -23.57
CA MET A 546 -1.56 3.38 -22.35
C MET A 546 -1.49 1.86 -22.53
N ILE A 547 -2.08 1.33 -23.60
CA ILE A 547 -2.14 -0.12 -23.87
C ILE A 547 -0.73 -0.68 -24.10
N LEU A 548 0.12 0.05 -24.82
CA LEU A 548 1.49 -0.32 -25.11
C LEU A 548 2.26 -0.51 -23.81
N ALA A 549 2.21 0.46 -22.89
CA ALA A 549 2.86 0.36 -21.59
C ALA A 549 2.44 -0.89 -20.79
N VAL A 550 1.16 -1.28 -20.82
CA VAL A 550 0.67 -2.49 -20.16
C VAL A 550 1.20 -3.76 -20.82
N ARG A 551 1.39 -3.78 -22.15
CA ARG A 551 1.81 -4.96 -22.93
C ARG A 551 3.32 -5.15 -23.00
N THR A 552 4.10 -4.08 -22.89
CA THR A 552 5.56 -4.11 -23.01
C THR A 552 6.17 -5.11 -22.04
N GLY A 553 6.97 -6.05 -22.55
CA GLY A 553 7.58 -7.13 -21.76
C GLY A 553 6.68 -8.33 -21.43
N LEU A 554 5.36 -8.24 -21.65
CA LEU A 554 4.44 -9.38 -21.47
C LEU A 554 4.13 -10.12 -22.76
N GLN A 555 4.07 -9.40 -23.89
CA GLN A 555 3.69 -9.93 -25.19
C GLN A 555 4.83 -9.73 -26.20
N SER A 556 4.90 -10.63 -27.20
CA SER A 556 5.87 -10.53 -28.29
C SER A 556 5.76 -9.17 -29.00
N PRO A 557 6.88 -8.52 -29.35
CA PRO A 557 6.89 -7.20 -30.01
C PRO A 557 6.13 -7.20 -31.34
N TYR A 558 6.00 -8.34 -32.03
CA TYR A 558 5.19 -8.49 -33.25
C TYR A 558 3.68 -8.36 -33.02
N ARG A 559 3.20 -8.47 -31.77
CA ARG A 559 1.83 -8.12 -31.38
C ARG A 559 1.69 -6.67 -30.90
N ASN A 560 2.80 -5.94 -30.79
CA ASN A 560 2.80 -4.52 -30.41
C ASN A 560 2.88 -3.61 -31.64
N THR A 561 3.12 -4.14 -32.84
CA THR A 561 3.22 -3.39 -34.11
C THR A 561 1.88 -3.07 -34.77
N PHE A 562 0.75 -3.29 -34.10
CA PHE A 562 -0.56 -3.00 -34.69
C PHE A 562 -0.81 -1.49 -34.76
N ASP A 563 -1.05 -1.00 -35.96
CA ASP A 563 -1.39 0.38 -36.26
C ASP A 563 -2.74 0.75 -35.59
N PRO A 564 -2.89 1.88 -34.89
CA PRO A 564 -4.17 2.39 -34.40
C PRO A 564 -5.10 2.87 -35.52
N SER A 565 -4.60 2.97 -36.76
CA SER A 565 -5.45 3.08 -37.96
C SER A 565 -6.15 1.76 -38.30
N ASP A 566 -5.54 0.62 -37.93
CA ASP A 566 -6.15 -0.70 -37.98
C ASP A 566 -7.16 -0.87 -36.82
N ASP A 567 -8.25 -1.57 -37.11
CA ASP A 567 -9.48 -1.74 -36.31
C ASP A 567 -9.28 -2.42 -34.92
N VAL A 568 -8.05 -2.49 -34.40
CA VAL A 568 -7.66 -3.24 -33.19
C VAL A 568 -7.92 -2.43 -31.90
N THR A 569 -7.96 -1.10 -31.94
CA THR A 569 -8.49 -0.32 -30.79
C THR A 569 -10.00 -0.57 -30.56
N ARG A 570 -10.71 -1.05 -31.59
CA ARG A 570 -12.08 -1.60 -31.52
C ARG A 570 -12.14 -3.07 -31.06
N GLN A 571 -11.02 -3.80 -31.09
CA GLN A 571 -10.92 -5.17 -30.55
C GLN A 571 -10.62 -5.22 -29.05
N VAL A 572 -10.21 -4.09 -28.43
CA VAL A 572 -10.07 -4.02 -26.97
C VAL A 572 -11.47 -3.93 -26.38
N THR A 573 -11.95 -5.08 -25.92
CA THR A 573 -13.29 -5.21 -25.36
C THR A 573 -13.29 -4.80 -23.90
N SER A 574 -14.42 -4.26 -23.43
CA SER A 574 -14.66 -4.08 -22.00
C SER A 574 -15.12 -5.41 -21.41
N LEU A 575 -14.47 -5.84 -20.33
CA LEU A 575 -14.77 -7.05 -19.62
C LEU A 575 -15.19 -6.72 -18.18
N PHE A 576 -16.27 -7.36 -17.72
CA PHE A 576 -16.73 -7.26 -16.34
C PHE A 576 -15.84 -8.08 -15.38
N CYS A 577 -15.54 -7.50 -14.22
CA CYS A 577 -14.84 -8.16 -13.12
C CYS A 577 -15.80 -8.51 -11.98
N ARG A 578 -16.01 -9.80 -11.71
CA ARG A 578 -16.90 -10.29 -10.63
C ARG A 578 -16.44 -9.95 -9.21
N SER A 579 -15.19 -9.52 -9.04
CA SER A 579 -14.62 -9.20 -7.73
C SER A 579 -14.87 -7.74 -7.34
N CYS A 580 -14.72 -6.80 -8.27
CA CYS A 580 -14.86 -5.37 -7.96
C CYS A 580 -16.07 -4.70 -8.62
N GLY A 581 -16.78 -5.39 -9.52
CA GLY A 581 -17.98 -4.86 -10.17
C GLY A 581 -17.72 -3.90 -11.32
N TYR A 582 -16.45 -3.64 -11.63
CA TYR A 582 -16.07 -2.75 -12.71
C TYR A 582 -16.01 -3.49 -14.06
N GLU A 583 -16.46 -2.80 -15.10
CA GLU A 583 -16.10 -3.07 -16.48
C GLU A 583 -14.85 -2.26 -16.84
N MET A 584 -13.87 -2.92 -17.45
CA MET A 584 -12.60 -2.30 -17.85
C MET A 584 -12.04 -2.98 -19.08
N LEU A 585 -11.09 -2.32 -19.75
CA LEU A 585 -10.42 -2.87 -20.93
C LEU A 585 -9.82 -4.26 -20.64
N ASP A 586 -9.94 -5.18 -21.60
CA ASP A 586 -9.46 -6.57 -21.50
C ASP A 586 -7.96 -6.68 -21.13
N ILE A 587 -7.16 -5.67 -21.44
CA ILE A 587 -5.74 -5.59 -21.08
C ILE A 587 -5.49 -5.54 -19.56
N PHE A 588 -6.50 -5.28 -18.74
CA PHE A 588 -6.41 -5.36 -17.27
C PHE A 588 -6.78 -6.74 -16.74
N PHE A 589 -6.97 -7.73 -17.61
CA PHE A 589 -7.21 -9.12 -17.27
C PHE A 589 -6.04 -9.98 -17.74
N CYS A 590 -5.65 -10.97 -16.94
CA CYS A 590 -4.67 -11.97 -17.37
C CYS A 590 -5.25 -12.83 -18.50
N ASN A 591 -4.39 -13.38 -19.36
CA ASN A 591 -4.80 -14.18 -20.52
C ASN A 591 -5.75 -15.33 -20.19
N GLN A 592 -5.57 -15.96 -19.02
CA GLN A 592 -6.45 -17.02 -18.55
C GLN A 592 -7.85 -16.51 -18.21
N GLN A 593 -7.96 -15.29 -17.69
CA GLN A 593 -9.22 -14.67 -17.27
C GLN A 593 -10.06 -14.19 -18.47
N MET A 594 -9.41 -13.74 -19.55
CA MET A 594 -10.11 -13.23 -20.75
C MET A 594 -11.04 -14.27 -21.40
N ARG A 595 -10.70 -15.57 -21.29
CA ARG A 595 -11.51 -16.67 -21.87
C ARG A 595 -12.61 -17.17 -20.94
N LEU A 596 -12.63 -16.71 -19.69
CA LEU A 596 -13.63 -17.13 -18.72
C LEU A 596 -14.94 -16.35 -18.91
N PRO A 597 -16.10 -16.97 -18.60
CA PRO A 597 -17.37 -16.25 -18.53
C PRO A 597 -17.35 -15.20 -17.41
N ALA A 598 -18.22 -14.20 -17.49
CA ALA A 598 -18.23 -13.03 -16.60
C ALA A 598 -18.29 -13.42 -15.11
N HIS A 599 -19.09 -14.43 -14.75
CA HIS A 599 -19.22 -14.93 -13.38
C HIS A 599 -17.99 -15.65 -12.83
N ARG A 600 -16.97 -15.95 -13.66
CA ARG A 600 -15.68 -16.51 -13.21
C ARG A 600 -14.51 -15.56 -13.40
N ARG A 601 -14.73 -14.44 -14.07
CA ARG A 601 -13.68 -13.54 -14.52
C ARG A 601 -13.30 -12.53 -13.42
N THR A 602 -12.01 -12.47 -13.14
CA THR A 602 -11.44 -11.49 -12.20
C THR A 602 -10.37 -10.65 -12.90
N CYS A 603 -10.33 -9.35 -12.64
CA CYS A 603 -9.29 -8.48 -13.20
C CYS A 603 -7.97 -8.64 -12.44
N ALA A 604 -6.86 -8.37 -13.13
CA ALA A 604 -5.53 -8.48 -12.57
C ALA A 604 -5.33 -7.57 -11.35
N GLY A 605 -6.00 -6.42 -11.28
CA GLY A 605 -5.95 -5.55 -10.10
C GLY A 605 -6.50 -6.21 -8.83
N CYS A 606 -7.60 -6.96 -8.95
CA CYS A 606 -8.19 -7.68 -7.81
C CYS A 606 -7.36 -8.90 -7.42
N ASP A 607 -6.89 -9.67 -8.40
CA ASP A 607 -6.00 -10.82 -8.15
C ASP A 607 -4.70 -10.35 -7.49
N PHE A 608 -4.12 -9.27 -7.99
CA PHE A 608 -2.91 -8.67 -7.47
C PHE A 608 -3.05 -8.19 -6.03
N GLN A 609 -4.08 -7.39 -5.74
CA GLN A 609 -4.33 -6.92 -4.39
C GLN A 609 -4.59 -8.08 -3.43
N ALA A 610 -5.32 -9.11 -3.86
CA ALA A 610 -5.52 -10.32 -3.06
C ALA A 610 -4.22 -11.09 -2.78
N CYS A 611 -3.24 -11.03 -3.68
CA CYS A 611 -1.90 -11.55 -3.41
C CYS A 611 -1.16 -10.70 -2.37
N LEU A 612 -1.24 -9.36 -2.47
CA LEU A 612 -0.64 -8.45 -1.47
C LEU A 612 -1.27 -8.64 -0.08
N ASP A 613 -2.59 -8.80 0.01
CA ASP A 613 -3.30 -9.04 1.29
C ASP A 613 -2.89 -10.36 1.97
N LYS A 614 -2.37 -11.33 1.21
CA LYS A 614 -1.97 -12.67 1.69
C LYS A 614 -0.47 -12.77 1.97
N GLN A 615 0.29 -11.70 1.72
CA GLN A 615 1.71 -11.65 2.02
C GLN A 615 1.94 -11.87 3.52
N SER A 616 2.91 -12.73 3.82
CA SER A 616 3.27 -13.11 5.19
C SER A 616 4.73 -12.82 5.53
N ASP A 617 5.45 -12.14 4.62
CA ASP A 617 6.79 -11.64 4.88
C ASP A 617 6.82 -10.76 6.13
N HIS A 618 7.97 -10.77 6.81
CA HIS A 618 8.23 -9.94 7.98
C HIS A 618 7.14 -9.98 9.07
N LEU A 619 6.48 -11.13 9.23
CA LEU A 619 5.41 -11.35 10.20
C LEU A 619 4.14 -10.51 9.97
N LYS A 620 3.94 -9.91 8.79
CA LYS A 620 2.77 -9.07 8.46
C LYS A 620 1.44 -9.71 8.87
N HIS A 621 1.23 -10.99 8.57
CA HIS A 621 0.00 -11.71 8.95
C HIS A 621 -0.20 -11.81 10.46
N HIS A 622 0.89 -11.96 11.22
CA HIS A 622 0.83 -11.99 12.68
C HIS A 622 0.50 -10.60 13.25
N GLU A 623 1.05 -9.54 12.66
CA GLU A 623 0.77 -8.15 13.04
C GLU A 623 -0.68 -7.75 12.70
N LEU A 624 -1.17 -8.09 11.51
CA LEU A 624 -2.57 -7.88 11.12
C LEU A 624 -3.53 -8.59 12.08
N LYS A 625 -3.23 -9.84 12.46
CA LYS A 625 -4.02 -10.59 13.44
C LYS A 625 -3.93 -10.02 14.86
N LEU A 626 -2.82 -9.36 15.22
CA LEU A 626 -2.65 -8.78 16.54
C LEU A 626 -3.64 -7.63 16.74
N MET A 627 -3.73 -6.72 15.76
CA MET A 627 -4.74 -5.65 15.78
C MET A 627 -6.15 -6.18 15.46
N GLY A 628 -6.25 -7.28 14.70
CA GLY A 628 -7.50 -7.94 14.37
C GLY A 628 -8.33 -8.36 15.58
N LEU A 629 -7.69 -8.67 16.72
CA LEU A 629 -8.38 -8.98 17.98
C LEU A 629 -9.33 -7.86 18.47
N PHE A 630 -9.09 -6.62 18.06
CA PHE A 630 -9.90 -5.46 18.41
C PHE A 630 -10.83 -4.99 17.29
N LEU A 631 -10.57 -5.44 16.06
CA LEU A 631 -11.18 -4.91 14.84
C LEU A 631 -12.10 -5.92 14.13
N GLU A 632 -11.96 -7.21 14.40
CA GLU A 632 -12.57 -8.29 13.59
C GLU A 632 -13.84 -8.92 14.22
N THR A 633 -14.36 -8.43 15.34
CA THR A 633 -15.46 -9.11 16.07
C THR A 633 -16.73 -9.28 15.22
N ASP A 634 -17.10 -8.27 14.43
CA ASP A 634 -18.28 -8.26 13.55
C ASP A 634 -17.96 -7.74 12.14
N TRP A 635 -16.69 -7.79 11.75
CA TRP A 635 -16.20 -7.23 10.50
C TRP A 635 -16.08 -8.28 9.40
N ASP A 636 -16.66 -8.00 8.24
CA ASP A 636 -16.47 -8.82 7.05
C ASP A 636 -15.32 -8.28 6.17
N PRO A 637 -14.16 -8.95 6.09
CA PRO A 637 -13.06 -8.53 5.21
C PRO A 637 -13.45 -8.48 3.73
N LYS A 638 -14.48 -9.23 3.33
CA LYS A 638 -14.99 -9.30 1.95
C LYS A 638 -16.15 -8.34 1.68
N GLY A 639 -16.56 -7.53 2.65
CA GLY A 639 -17.58 -6.50 2.45
C GLY A 639 -17.13 -5.40 1.48
N PHE A 640 -18.05 -4.74 0.79
CA PHE A 640 -17.73 -3.64 -0.12
C PHE A 640 -17.70 -2.29 0.61
N ASN A 641 -16.74 -1.44 0.25
CA ASN A 641 -16.71 -0.04 0.68
C ASN A 641 -17.71 0.80 -0.11
N ILE A 642 -18.01 1.99 0.39
CA ILE A 642 -18.65 3.03 -0.41
C ILE A 642 -17.66 3.45 -1.49
N ASP A 643 -17.95 3.08 -2.73
CA ASP A 643 -17.04 3.26 -3.85
C ASP A 643 -16.85 4.75 -4.16
N ALA A 644 -15.61 5.22 -4.15
CA ALA A 644 -15.30 6.55 -4.65
C ALA A 644 -15.65 6.67 -6.14
N PRO A 645 -16.26 7.79 -6.57
CA PRO A 645 -16.66 7.99 -7.95
C PRO A 645 -15.44 8.08 -8.88
N VAL A 646 -15.61 7.66 -10.13
CA VAL A 646 -14.58 7.78 -11.17
C VAL A 646 -14.83 9.01 -12.04
N HIS A 647 -13.78 9.55 -12.66
CA HIS A 647 -13.87 10.70 -13.56
C HIS A 647 -14.76 10.40 -14.77
N ASP A 648 -15.62 11.35 -15.16
CA ASP A 648 -16.62 11.13 -16.21
C ASP A 648 -15.96 10.84 -17.57
N ASP A 649 -14.90 11.58 -17.89
CA ASP A 649 -14.08 11.35 -19.10
C ASP A 649 -13.33 10.01 -19.13
N GLY A 650 -13.26 9.31 -17.99
CA GLY A 650 -12.63 8.00 -17.86
C GLY A 650 -13.61 6.82 -18.00
N GLN A 651 -14.91 7.06 -18.12
CA GLN A 651 -15.93 5.99 -18.10
C GLN A 651 -15.76 4.95 -19.23
N GLU A 652 -15.20 5.34 -20.38
CA GLU A 652 -14.88 4.43 -21.48
C GLU A 652 -13.71 3.48 -21.18
N LEU A 653 -12.86 3.84 -20.21
CA LEU A 653 -11.72 3.04 -19.78
C LEU A 653 -12.08 2.14 -18.59
N LEU A 654 -12.94 2.66 -17.72
CA LEU A 654 -13.36 2.03 -16.47
C LEU A 654 -14.72 2.58 -16.02
N SER A 655 -15.71 1.70 -15.87
CA SER A 655 -17.03 2.06 -15.32
C SER A 655 -17.47 1.06 -14.26
N LEU A 656 -18.09 1.54 -13.18
CA LEU A 656 -18.69 0.65 -12.19
C LEU A 656 -20.04 0.17 -12.75
N HIS A 657 -20.17 -1.14 -12.99
CA HIS A 657 -21.39 -1.73 -13.52
C HIS A 657 -22.39 -2.05 -12.41
N THR A 658 -21.96 -2.76 -11.37
CA THR A 658 -22.81 -3.11 -10.23
C THR A 658 -22.01 -3.36 -8.96
N ARG A 659 -22.68 -3.31 -7.80
CA ARG A 659 -22.21 -3.84 -6.51
C ARG A 659 -23.14 -4.93 -5.95
N GLU A 660 -24.15 -5.34 -6.71
CA GLU A 660 -25.06 -6.42 -6.33
C GLU A 660 -24.29 -7.72 -6.15
N THR A 661 -24.46 -8.38 -5.01
CA THR A 661 -23.77 -9.65 -4.70
C THR A 661 -24.67 -10.87 -4.87
N THR A 662 -25.98 -10.65 -5.00
CA THR A 662 -27.00 -11.69 -5.12
C THR A 662 -27.46 -11.84 -6.55
N ARG A 663 -27.43 -13.07 -7.04
CA ARG A 663 -27.92 -13.44 -8.38
C ARG A 663 -29.38 -13.88 -8.29
N ASP A 664 -30.21 -13.36 -9.19
CA ASP A 664 -31.55 -13.90 -9.34
C ASP A 664 -31.51 -15.30 -9.96
N PRO A 665 -32.39 -16.24 -9.52
CA PRO A 665 -32.40 -17.58 -10.09
C PRO A 665 -32.73 -17.50 -11.59
N PRO A 666 -32.06 -18.30 -12.44
CA PRO A 666 -32.39 -18.33 -13.86
C PRO A 666 -33.85 -18.74 -14.04
N PRO A 667 -34.55 -18.21 -15.07
CA PRO A 667 -35.94 -18.56 -15.32
C PRO A 667 -36.07 -20.08 -15.49
N PRO A 668 -37.09 -20.70 -14.87
CA PRO A 668 -37.29 -22.14 -14.98
C PRO A 668 -37.61 -22.54 -16.42
N ARG A 669 -37.22 -23.77 -16.80
CA ARG A 669 -37.63 -24.35 -18.09
C ARG A 669 -39.15 -24.43 -18.15
N VAL A 670 -39.72 -23.96 -19.25
CA VAL A 670 -41.16 -23.97 -19.50
C VAL A 670 -41.48 -25.16 -20.39
N HIS A 671 -42.48 -25.95 -20.01
CA HIS A 671 -42.98 -27.02 -20.85
C HIS A 671 -43.94 -26.44 -21.88
N LEU A 672 -43.60 -26.57 -23.16
CA LEU A 672 -44.41 -26.11 -24.27
C LEU A 672 -45.57 -27.07 -24.56
N PRO A 673 -46.66 -26.59 -25.21
CA PRO A 673 -47.81 -27.41 -25.56
C PRO A 673 -47.49 -28.59 -26.51
N ASN A 674 -46.39 -28.51 -27.25
CA ASN A 674 -45.93 -29.55 -28.18
C ASN A 674 -45.12 -30.68 -27.50
N GLY A 675 -44.95 -30.63 -26.18
CA GLY A 675 -44.15 -31.61 -25.43
C GLY A 675 -42.66 -31.28 -25.30
N GLU A 676 -42.21 -30.17 -25.86
CA GLU A 676 -40.82 -29.73 -25.77
C GLU A 676 -40.58 -28.83 -24.55
N PHE A 677 -39.33 -28.72 -24.12
CA PHE A 677 -38.92 -27.77 -23.10
C PHE A 677 -38.30 -26.54 -23.76
N ASP A 678 -38.86 -25.37 -23.47
CA ASP A 678 -38.23 -24.10 -23.80
C ASP A 678 -37.50 -23.54 -22.58
N GLN A 679 -36.30 -23.01 -22.80
CA GLN A 679 -35.58 -22.27 -21.80
C GLN A 679 -35.49 -20.82 -22.28
N PRO A 680 -36.24 -19.88 -21.66
CA PRO A 680 -36.20 -18.48 -22.06
C PRO A 680 -34.75 -17.98 -22.11
N SER A 681 -34.44 -17.14 -23.11
CA SER A 681 -33.12 -16.53 -23.22
C SER A 681 -32.77 -15.79 -21.92
N TYR A 682 -31.78 -16.32 -21.20
CA TYR A 682 -31.31 -15.74 -19.94
C TYR A 682 -29.95 -15.11 -20.17
N GLN A 683 -29.91 -13.78 -20.18
CA GLN A 683 -28.65 -13.06 -20.13
C GLN A 683 -28.10 -13.20 -18.71
N GLU A 684 -26.90 -13.75 -18.59
CA GLU A 684 -26.28 -13.96 -17.28
C GLU A 684 -26.07 -12.60 -16.58
N GLN A 685 -26.70 -12.43 -15.41
CA GLN A 685 -26.58 -11.20 -14.61
C GLN A 685 -25.13 -11.00 -14.20
N LEU A 686 -24.61 -9.79 -14.47
CA LEU A 686 -23.31 -9.34 -14.00
C LEU A 686 -23.46 -8.96 -12.53
N VAL A 687 -22.88 -9.75 -11.63
CA VAL A 687 -22.96 -9.57 -10.17
C VAL A 687 -21.59 -9.75 -9.51
N CYS A 688 -21.40 -9.07 -8.39
CA CYS A 688 -20.22 -9.12 -7.54
C CYS A 688 -20.28 -10.28 -6.54
N GLU A 689 -20.25 -11.51 -7.03
CA GLU A 689 -20.42 -12.70 -6.18
C GLU A 689 -19.13 -13.17 -5.48
N HIS A 690 -17.95 -12.66 -5.87
CA HIS A 690 -16.68 -13.22 -5.39
C HIS A 690 -15.56 -12.18 -5.28
N LYS A 691 -15.62 -11.37 -4.22
CA LYS A 691 -14.58 -10.40 -3.88
C LYS A 691 -13.27 -11.08 -3.44
N GLN A 692 -12.18 -10.85 -4.16
CA GLN A 692 -10.87 -11.49 -3.94
C GLN A 692 -10.02 -10.83 -2.86
N ASN A 693 -10.09 -9.50 -2.72
CA ASN A 693 -9.29 -8.71 -1.78
C ASN A 693 -9.96 -8.57 -0.40
N ASN A 694 -9.18 -8.27 0.63
CA ASN A 694 -9.57 -8.14 2.05
C ASN A 694 -9.52 -6.66 2.50
N ASP A 695 -10.02 -5.75 1.67
CA ASP A 695 -9.89 -4.30 1.83
C ASP A 695 -11.16 -3.60 2.36
N CYS A 696 -12.09 -4.35 2.95
CA CYS A 696 -13.28 -3.77 3.57
C CYS A 696 -12.93 -2.88 4.76
N LEU A 697 -13.50 -1.68 4.81
CA LEU A 697 -13.37 -0.73 5.90
C LEU A 697 -14.72 -0.45 6.59
N GLN A 698 -15.80 -1.10 6.13
CA GLN A 698 -17.14 -0.99 6.69
C GLN A 698 -17.30 -1.89 7.90
N GLY A 699 -18.15 -1.52 8.87
CA GLY A 699 -18.42 -2.36 10.04
C GLY A 699 -17.28 -2.44 11.07
N LEU A 700 -16.26 -1.60 10.94
CA LEU A 700 -15.19 -1.47 11.93
C LEU A 700 -15.71 -0.73 13.19
N PRO A 701 -15.14 -1.00 14.38
CA PRO A 701 -15.50 -0.27 15.59
C PRO A 701 -15.06 1.20 15.53
N THR A 702 -15.64 2.03 16.38
CA THR A 702 -15.14 3.41 16.57
C THR A 702 -13.79 3.38 17.29
N LEU A 703 -12.96 4.43 17.10
CA LEU A 703 -11.70 4.56 17.82
C LEU A 703 -11.90 4.52 19.36
N GLN A 704 -12.97 5.14 19.85
CA GLN A 704 -13.33 5.07 21.27
C GLN A 704 -13.65 3.63 21.70
N GLY A 705 -14.44 2.89 20.91
CA GLY A 705 -14.74 1.49 21.16
C GLY A 705 -13.48 0.63 21.25
N LEU A 706 -12.50 0.87 20.38
CA LEU A 706 -11.20 0.20 20.40
C LEU A 706 -10.38 0.51 21.67
N LEU A 707 -10.43 1.73 22.19
CA LEU A 707 -9.71 2.11 23.42
C LEU A 707 -10.39 1.58 24.70
N LEU A 708 -11.71 1.47 24.69
CA LEU A 708 -12.54 1.01 25.81
C LEU A 708 -12.73 -0.52 25.86
N GLN A 709 -11.96 -1.28 25.07
CA GLN A 709 -12.03 -2.75 25.04
C GLN A 709 -11.81 -3.38 26.42
N LYS A 710 -12.43 -4.55 26.62
CA LYS A 710 -12.44 -5.24 27.92
C LYS A 710 -11.02 -5.68 28.29
N ASN A 711 -10.76 -5.75 29.60
CA ASN A 711 -9.46 -6.21 30.12
C ASN A 711 -9.07 -7.60 29.58
N ALA A 712 -10.04 -8.49 29.36
CA ALA A 712 -9.80 -9.81 28.80
C ALA A 712 -9.26 -9.79 27.35
N GLU A 713 -9.72 -8.86 26.50
CA GLU A 713 -9.24 -8.71 25.12
C GLU A 713 -7.86 -8.09 25.08
N LYS A 714 -7.62 -7.08 25.93
CA LYS A 714 -6.29 -6.48 26.13
C LYS A 714 -5.28 -7.54 26.58
N GLU A 715 -5.66 -8.42 27.49
CA GLU A 715 -4.81 -9.52 27.96
C GLU A 715 -4.59 -10.57 26.87
N LYS A 716 -5.62 -10.92 26.09
CA LYS A 716 -5.49 -11.81 24.93
C LYS A 716 -4.52 -11.25 23.89
N ALA A 717 -4.56 -9.95 23.63
CA ALA A 717 -3.63 -9.29 22.70
C ALA A 717 -2.19 -9.26 23.23
N LYS A 718 -1.99 -8.97 24.53
CA LYS A 718 -0.67 -9.07 25.17
C LYS A 718 -0.09 -10.48 25.06
N ASN A 719 -0.88 -11.50 25.37
CA ASN A 719 -0.48 -12.91 25.22
C ASN A 719 -0.16 -13.22 23.76
N ARG A 720 -0.95 -12.74 22.80
CA ARG A 720 -0.68 -12.93 21.38
C ARG A 720 0.63 -12.27 20.94
N ALA A 721 0.92 -11.05 21.39
CA ALA A 721 2.17 -10.36 21.13
C ALA A 721 3.37 -11.15 21.69
N LEU A 722 3.27 -11.60 22.95
CA LEU A 722 4.25 -12.49 23.59
C LEU A 722 4.49 -13.76 22.76
N HIS A 723 3.43 -14.40 22.27
CA HIS A 723 3.56 -15.61 21.44
C HIS A 723 4.26 -15.35 20.11
N ILE A 724 4.05 -14.18 19.50
CA ILE A 724 4.73 -13.80 18.25
C ILE A 724 6.22 -13.60 18.53
N ASP A 725 6.56 -12.83 19.56
CA ASP A 725 7.96 -12.58 19.93
C ASP A 725 8.68 -13.88 20.34
N ALA A 726 8.02 -14.75 21.10
CA ALA A 726 8.58 -16.04 21.50
C ALA A 726 8.77 -16.98 20.31
N CYS A 727 7.81 -17.05 19.39
CA CYS A 727 7.94 -17.85 18.17
C CYS A 727 9.15 -17.39 17.35
N ARG A 728 9.34 -16.06 17.20
CA ARG A 728 10.53 -15.49 16.54
C ARG A 728 11.82 -15.87 17.26
N ALA A 729 11.88 -15.65 18.58
CA ALA A 729 13.09 -15.94 19.37
C ALA A 729 13.49 -17.42 19.31
N LEU A 730 12.53 -18.32 19.52
CA LEU A 730 12.74 -19.76 19.45
C LEU A 730 13.22 -20.18 18.05
N SER A 731 12.58 -19.69 16.99
CA SER A 731 12.98 -20.00 15.62
C SER A 731 14.44 -19.63 15.34
N ILE A 732 14.90 -18.48 15.84
CA ILE A 732 16.30 -18.04 15.70
C ILE A 732 17.24 -18.99 16.46
N ILE A 733 16.92 -19.30 17.73
CA ILE A 733 17.74 -20.17 18.58
C ILE A 733 17.87 -21.57 17.96
N MET A 734 16.78 -22.11 17.43
CA MET A 734 16.74 -23.47 16.89
C MET A 734 17.50 -23.59 15.56
N ASN A 735 17.38 -22.60 14.69
CA ASN A 735 18.10 -22.57 13.41
C ASN A 735 19.64 -22.55 13.57
N LEU A 736 20.13 -22.15 14.75
CA LEU A 736 21.56 -22.19 15.06
C LEU A 736 22.03 -23.55 15.59
N ARG A 737 21.13 -24.35 16.16
CA ARG A 737 21.44 -25.65 16.76
C ARG A 737 21.22 -26.83 15.83
N ASP A 738 20.40 -26.68 14.79
CA ASP A 738 20.01 -27.79 13.92
C ASP A 738 19.95 -27.35 12.44
N LEU A 739 20.94 -27.82 11.66
CA LEU A 739 21.07 -27.55 10.23
C LEU A 739 20.00 -28.30 9.39
N GLU A 740 19.47 -29.43 9.88
CA GLU A 740 18.46 -30.25 9.19
C GLU A 740 17.05 -29.65 9.32
N LEU A 741 16.77 -28.94 10.43
CA LEU A 741 15.53 -28.15 10.62
C LEU A 741 15.27 -27.14 9.51
N ALA A 742 16.36 -26.56 9.05
CA ALA A 742 16.38 -25.46 8.11
C ALA A 742 15.97 -25.89 6.70
N GLU A 743 15.88 -27.19 6.42
CA GLU A 743 15.57 -27.76 5.10
C GLU A 743 14.14 -28.34 4.98
N HIS A 744 13.38 -28.43 6.07
CA HIS A 744 12.07 -29.10 6.06
C HIS A 744 10.90 -28.21 5.56
N GLU A 745 10.44 -28.48 4.34
CA GLU A 745 9.41 -27.75 3.56
C GLU A 745 8.01 -27.65 4.21
N ASN A 746 7.70 -28.50 5.20
CA ASN A 746 6.34 -28.68 5.75
C ASN A 746 6.00 -27.79 6.95
N ASN A 747 6.86 -26.81 7.26
CA ASN A 747 6.65 -25.82 8.30
C ASN A 747 5.66 -24.72 7.88
N HIS A 748 4.45 -25.11 7.48
CA HIS A 748 3.35 -24.21 7.13
C HIS A 748 2.82 -23.38 8.32
N GLY A 749 3.39 -23.55 9.53
CA GLY A 749 3.14 -22.72 10.71
C GLY A 749 4.36 -21.98 11.26
N VAL A 750 5.54 -22.20 10.68
CA VAL A 750 6.82 -21.55 11.05
C VAL A 750 7.33 -20.87 9.78
N GLY A 751 6.56 -19.88 9.31
CA GLY A 751 6.88 -19.18 8.07
C GLY A 751 8.29 -18.62 8.13
N GLY A 752 9.21 -19.22 7.37
CA GLY A 752 10.54 -18.71 7.17
C GLY A 752 10.48 -17.33 6.53
N HIS A 753 10.53 -16.27 7.35
CA HIS A 753 10.69 -14.88 6.94
C HIS A 753 11.22 -14.09 8.16
N PHE A 754 12.53 -14.10 8.40
CA PHE A 754 13.13 -13.29 9.47
C PHE A 754 13.93 -12.13 8.88
N CYS A 755 13.38 -10.91 9.09
CA CYS A 755 13.91 -9.55 8.96
C CYS A 755 14.81 -9.20 7.76
N GLU A 756 14.70 -7.96 7.27
CA GLU A 756 15.83 -7.28 6.59
C GLU A 756 16.98 -7.16 7.60
N GLY A 757 17.75 -8.23 7.84
CA GLY A 757 18.75 -8.23 8.92
C GLY A 757 19.23 -9.59 9.43
N GLN A 758 18.34 -10.57 9.62
CA GLN A 758 18.60 -11.65 10.60
C GLN A 758 18.46 -13.08 10.05
N GLY A 759 18.79 -13.27 8.78
CA GLY A 759 18.94 -14.61 8.23
C GLY A 759 17.70 -15.14 7.53
N TRP A 760 17.88 -15.49 6.27
CA TRP A 760 16.88 -16.13 5.42
C TRP A 760 17.26 -17.57 5.13
N ARG A 761 16.26 -18.43 4.92
CA ARG A 761 16.38 -19.67 4.15
C ARG A 761 15.16 -19.85 3.23
N PRO A 762 15.32 -20.51 2.06
CA PRO A 762 14.26 -20.65 1.07
C PRO A 762 13.13 -21.56 1.56
N LEU A 763 11.88 -21.18 1.25
CA LEU A 763 10.73 -22.09 1.23
C LEU A 763 10.49 -22.51 -0.24
N SER A 764 10.69 -23.79 -0.53
CA SER A 764 10.80 -24.41 -1.87
C SER A 764 9.48 -24.64 -2.63
N ARG A 765 8.37 -23.97 -2.25
CA ARG A 765 7.11 -24.08 -3.01
C ARG A 765 6.34 -22.76 -3.10
N GLY A 766 6.73 -21.91 -4.05
CA GLY A 766 5.90 -20.82 -4.54
C GLY A 766 4.66 -21.31 -5.32
N PHE A 767 3.60 -20.50 -5.27
CA PHE A 767 2.34 -20.68 -5.99
C PHE A 767 2.56 -21.10 -7.47
N ARG A 768 2.18 -22.33 -7.81
CA ARG A 768 2.15 -22.78 -9.22
C ARG A 768 0.88 -22.29 -9.90
N MET A 769 1.01 -21.24 -10.72
CA MET A 769 0.11 -21.05 -11.86
C MET A 769 0.95 -20.92 -13.13
N LYS A 770 0.63 -21.76 -14.13
CA LYS A 770 1.30 -21.78 -15.43
C LYS A 770 0.92 -20.52 -16.23
N GLY A 771 1.75 -19.49 -16.17
CA GLY A 771 1.67 -18.30 -17.02
C GLY A 771 2.89 -18.14 -17.92
N VAL A 772 2.70 -17.53 -19.08
CA VAL A 772 3.77 -17.23 -20.05
C VAL A 772 4.21 -15.79 -19.82
N SER A 773 5.50 -15.55 -19.59
CA SER A 773 6.11 -14.22 -19.73
C SER A 773 7.44 -14.33 -20.47
N HIS A 774 7.73 -13.33 -21.30
CA HIS A 774 9.05 -13.10 -21.88
C HIS A 774 9.93 -12.42 -20.81
N THR A 775 11.25 -12.63 -20.88
CA THR A 775 12.21 -12.07 -19.92
C THR A 775 12.65 -10.69 -20.37
N PHE A 776 13.06 -9.82 -19.44
CA PHE A 776 13.59 -8.52 -19.80
C PHE A 776 14.83 -8.64 -20.69
N GLU A 777 15.76 -9.56 -20.43
CA GLU A 777 16.88 -9.81 -21.33
C GLU A 777 16.42 -10.22 -22.73
N SER A 778 15.38 -11.04 -22.86
CA SER A 778 14.81 -11.37 -24.18
C SER A 778 14.13 -10.17 -24.84
N ALA A 779 13.52 -9.26 -24.07
CA ALA A 779 12.84 -8.07 -24.57
C ALA A 779 13.83 -6.95 -24.94
N THR A 780 14.88 -6.76 -24.15
CA THR A 780 15.99 -5.82 -24.39
C THR A 780 16.83 -6.30 -25.55
N LYS A 781 17.19 -7.59 -25.60
CA LYS A 781 17.85 -8.18 -26.76
C LYS A 781 16.98 -8.12 -28.01
N ALA A 782 15.68 -8.37 -27.90
CA ALA A 782 14.76 -8.19 -29.03
C ALA A 782 14.62 -6.72 -29.45
N ALA A 783 14.66 -5.77 -28.52
CA ALA A 783 14.63 -4.34 -28.80
C ALA A 783 15.95 -3.83 -29.41
N GLU A 784 17.08 -4.36 -28.97
CA GLU A 784 18.42 -4.14 -29.53
C GLU A 784 18.54 -4.76 -30.93
N ASP A 785 18.04 -5.98 -31.13
CA ASP A 785 17.97 -6.64 -32.44
C ASP A 785 17.00 -5.91 -33.38
N LEU A 786 15.88 -5.39 -32.87
CA LEU A 786 14.94 -4.56 -33.65
C LEU A 786 15.56 -3.20 -34.01
N LYS A 787 16.31 -2.58 -33.08
CA LYS A 787 17.07 -1.35 -33.32
C LYS A 787 18.15 -1.59 -34.37
N MET A 788 18.96 -2.63 -34.23
CA MET A 788 19.97 -3.02 -35.19
C MET A 788 19.37 -3.29 -36.58
N ARG A 789 18.23 -3.99 -36.65
CA ARG A 789 17.53 -4.25 -37.93
C ARG A 789 16.90 -2.99 -38.52
N ALA A 790 16.40 -2.07 -37.69
CA ALA A 790 15.89 -0.78 -38.13
C ALA A 790 17.02 0.11 -38.65
N ASP A 791 18.17 0.16 -37.96
CA ASP A 791 19.36 0.91 -38.37
C ASP A 791 19.92 0.36 -39.70
N ILE A 792 19.93 -0.97 -39.88
CA ILE A 792 20.29 -1.64 -41.15
C ILE A 792 19.28 -1.33 -42.26
N ALA A 793 17.97 -1.34 -41.96
CA ALA A 793 16.91 -1.03 -42.92
C ALA A 793 16.91 0.44 -43.34
N GLU A 794 17.41 1.33 -42.49
CA GLU A 794 17.60 2.77 -42.76
C GLU A 794 18.99 3.09 -43.37
N GLY A 795 19.80 2.07 -43.69
CA GLY A 795 21.10 2.25 -44.35
C GLY A 795 22.21 2.80 -43.46
N ARG A 796 21.99 2.87 -42.14
CA ARG A 796 23.01 3.28 -41.16
C ARG A 796 23.85 2.07 -40.79
N ARG A 797 24.97 1.86 -41.49
CA ARG A 797 25.95 0.83 -41.11
C ARG A 797 26.67 1.25 -39.82
N SER A 798 26.81 0.32 -38.89
CA SER A 798 27.55 0.43 -37.62
C SER A 798 29.09 0.56 -37.77
N GLU A 799 29.60 0.80 -38.97
CA GLU A 799 31.05 0.79 -39.26
C GLU A 799 31.73 2.17 -39.20
N GLN A 800 31.05 3.22 -38.72
CA GLN A 800 31.67 4.56 -38.60
C GLN A 800 31.87 5.11 -37.19
N GLU A 801 31.49 4.39 -36.13
CA GLU A 801 31.73 4.83 -34.73
C GLU A 801 32.84 4.05 -34.01
N ALA A 802 33.60 3.20 -34.71
CA ALA A 802 34.74 2.46 -34.15
C ALA A 802 36.10 3.19 -34.29
N ALA A 803 36.12 4.44 -34.76
CA ALA A 803 37.35 5.22 -34.93
C ALA A 803 37.28 6.55 -34.15
N GLY A 804 37.54 6.47 -32.85
CA GLY A 804 37.85 7.63 -32.03
C GLY A 804 37.30 7.51 -30.62
N PHE A 805 38.07 6.90 -29.72
CA PHE A 805 38.40 7.42 -28.39
C PHE A 805 39.28 6.38 -27.68
N TRP A 806 40.59 6.62 -27.75
CA TRP A 806 41.45 6.58 -26.57
C TRP A 806 41.12 7.79 -25.70
#